data_AF-A0A6M7VXU7-F1
#
_entry.id   AF-A0A6M7VXU7-F1
#
_cell.length_a   1.000
_cell.length_b   1.000
_cell.length_c   1.000
_cell.angle_alpha   90.00
_cell.angle_beta   90.00
_cell.angle_gamma   90.00
#
_symmetry.space_group_name_H-M   'P 1'
#
loop_
_entity.id
_entity.type
_entity.pdbx_description
1 polymer ?
#
loop_
_entity_poly.entity_id
_entity_poly.type
_entity_poly.pdbx_seq_one_letter_code
_entity_poly.pdbx_strand_id
1 'polypeptide(L)'
;MVHVIPLSIAGRRLDTGNAPQYPQGSPIGGAMQGLGDHLAAVAERYQQMKDQQDAFDAEIARRRFNGQIAQAEDEVTANAPADGAGLHEAMYGQVNPYDGRVAKTGLFDKLFAAALPGMPESQRAAFASQKEAMRRTGSLRMAARQIQRRKDYEKDQLSRVHAAELNNIVRSDPNDYAAFDAARRRGLDLITKMGLDPQSKAQAEAAWFDRSAKTRFETLIARNPRAALNLLGLKNGAGSGSDLPPEAVDEVTTGSVAQADSFGASNGKEDRIRKVDPSERVGQAFQDNLPIDVLLAQLSPESYGDLVRQARSAEAASFISMHAGLNTDTQKAKAALANMEPYSGSRYDDSEFAHFFGAEEGGNRSRNFNWRVDVSPYVADMRVTPTSEVDASVFAAKPVPNRFSPKQDPEMYKQDQARFERDQRRYELNADAAAFVIQQRQVDPAGYARKVTPALDAALKDLSTPESLRTALALSFASQRQLGIAKPQPLPQSDAEGLLKTWADSPDPEQARQQALKGIVDPKWRKSLAKQLDDIEAARAQPTAALDSDRIDDVDSERPAEFAKSIHLSPADIIRLKKTLMTEWFVKDGDDEAKGVIDTILNRLASEHWGHNISDVVNYWAQFSDVNSKNTIPLGRNDIDQLSVDDPRFAKASKMVDEYLLQRASGTPSKVGDNLNYANPKVSDAANLVWINKLDGPRLGQHWHGTTDENQRYRPGKFRINLPKDYYPLAN
;
A
#
# COMPACT_ATOMS: atom_id res chain seq x y z
N MET A 1 31.40 63.61 -12.45
CA MET A 1 31.31 63.99 -13.87
C MET A 1 31.48 62.70 -14.67
N VAL A 2 30.43 62.22 -15.36
CA VAL A 2 30.46 60.91 -16.04
C VAL A 2 30.85 61.13 -17.49
N HIS A 3 32.01 60.62 -17.91
CA HIS A 3 32.41 60.66 -19.31
C HIS A 3 31.71 59.56 -20.10
N VAL A 4 30.61 59.93 -20.75
CA VAL A 4 29.98 59.11 -21.80
C VAL A 4 30.84 59.24 -23.07
N ILE A 5 31.53 58.18 -23.45
CA ILE A 5 32.17 58.08 -24.77
C ILE A 5 31.11 57.59 -25.77
N PRO A 6 30.83 58.33 -26.87
CA PRO A 6 29.82 57.90 -27.84
C PRO A 6 30.17 56.59 -28.56
N LEU A 7 29.17 55.71 -28.68
CA LEU A 7 29.24 54.37 -29.27
C LEU A 7 29.52 54.31 -30.80
N SER A 8 29.86 55.43 -31.44
CA SER A 8 30.09 55.53 -32.89
C SER A 8 31.51 55.19 -33.34
N ILE A 9 32.47 54.99 -32.43
CA ILE A 9 33.88 54.75 -32.77
C ILE A 9 34.22 53.25 -32.86
N ALA A 10 33.57 52.39 -32.06
CA ALA A 10 33.88 50.95 -31.99
C ALA A 10 33.49 50.15 -33.25
N GLY A 11 32.73 50.73 -34.19
CA GLY A 11 32.30 50.07 -35.43
C GLY A 11 33.29 50.16 -36.60
N ARG A 12 34.34 50.99 -36.51
CA ARG A 12 35.39 51.02 -37.54
C ARG A 12 36.48 50.01 -37.18
N ARG A 13 36.61 48.96 -37.99
CA ARG A 13 37.90 48.27 -38.14
C ARG A 13 38.98 49.34 -38.35
N LEU A 14 40.14 49.16 -37.71
CA LEU A 14 41.32 49.96 -38.00
C LEU A 14 41.67 49.77 -39.48
N ASP A 15 41.32 50.77 -40.29
CA ASP A 15 41.79 50.90 -41.65
C ASP A 15 43.28 51.26 -41.58
N THR A 16 44.13 50.25 -41.80
CA THR A 16 45.58 50.36 -41.66
C THR A 16 46.23 51.14 -42.81
N GLY A 17 45.44 51.69 -43.75
CA GLY A 17 45.93 52.38 -44.94
C GLY A 17 46.65 53.72 -44.69
N ASN A 18 46.63 54.30 -43.48
CA ASN A 18 47.24 55.62 -43.23
C ASN A 18 47.73 55.88 -41.78
N ALA A 19 48.16 54.84 -41.06
CA ALA A 19 48.81 55.01 -39.75
C ALA A 19 50.33 55.28 -39.90
N PRO A 20 50.93 56.20 -39.12
CA PRO A 20 52.37 56.38 -39.10
C PRO A 20 53.07 55.07 -38.70
N GLN A 21 53.98 54.57 -39.54
CA GLN A 21 54.78 53.40 -39.21
C GLN A 21 55.80 53.75 -38.11
N TYR A 22 55.54 53.32 -36.88
CA TYR A 22 56.51 53.40 -35.80
C TYR A 22 57.60 52.32 -35.98
N PRO A 23 58.88 52.63 -35.70
CA PRO A 23 59.95 51.64 -35.81
C PRO A 23 59.72 50.41 -34.94
N GLN A 24 59.98 49.21 -35.47
CA GLN A 24 59.99 47.98 -34.68
C GLN A 24 60.96 48.12 -33.49
N GLY A 25 60.49 47.79 -32.29
CA GLY A 25 61.27 47.93 -31.04
C GLY A 25 61.18 49.30 -30.35
N SER A 26 60.43 50.27 -30.89
CA SER A 26 60.15 51.53 -30.18
C SER A 26 59.29 51.30 -28.92
N PRO A 27 59.61 51.92 -27.76
CA PRO A 27 58.77 51.87 -26.56
C PRO A 27 57.33 52.36 -26.80
N ILE A 28 57.17 53.32 -27.72
CA ILE A 28 55.86 53.86 -28.11
C ILE A 28 55.09 52.84 -28.96
N GLY A 29 55.79 52.10 -29.84
CA GLY A 29 55.20 51.03 -30.64
C GLY A 29 54.67 49.89 -29.75
N GLY A 30 55.49 49.43 -28.78
CA GLY A 30 55.08 48.41 -27.81
C GLY A 30 53.90 48.83 -26.94
N ALA A 31 53.87 50.09 -26.49
CA ALA A 31 52.75 50.64 -25.72
C ALA A 31 51.44 50.72 -26.53
N MET A 32 51.52 51.13 -27.81
CA MET A 32 50.35 51.17 -28.70
C MET A 32 49.83 49.78 -29.06
N GLN A 33 50.73 48.79 -29.19
CA GLN A 33 50.37 47.40 -29.45
C GLN A 33 49.67 46.78 -28.22
N GLY A 34 50.23 46.94 -27.03
CA GLY A 34 49.60 46.49 -25.78
C GLY A 34 48.25 47.16 -25.47
N LEU A 35 48.05 48.42 -25.89
CA LEU A 35 46.75 49.08 -25.82
C LEU A 35 45.73 48.44 -26.78
N GLY A 36 46.16 48.08 -28.00
CA GLY A 36 45.35 47.35 -28.97
C GLY A 36 44.92 45.97 -28.46
N ASP A 37 45.87 45.20 -27.92
CA ASP A 37 45.60 43.88 -27.35
C ASP A 37 44.65 43.95 -26.15
N HIS A 38 44.78 44.97 -25.29
CA HIS A 38 43.88 45.18 -24.16
C HIS A 38 42.45 45.55 -24.60
N LEU A 39 42.29 46.39 -25.63
CA LEU A 39 40.99 46.73 -26.19
C LEU A 39 40.33 45.53 -26.90
N ALA A 40 41.11 44.68 -27.56
CA ALA A 40 40.62 43.42 -28.14
C ALA A 40 40.12 42.46 -27.05
N ALA A 41 40.88 42.25 -25.98
CA ALA A 41 40.48 41.40 -24.85
C ALA A 41 39.22 41.91 -24.14
N VAL A 42 39.02 43.23 -24.03
CA VAL A 42 37.80 43.83 -23.48
C VAL A 42 36.60 43.60 -24.41
N ALA A 43 36.79 43.69 -25.73
CA ALA A 43 35.74 43.39 -26.71
C ALA A 43 35.33 41.91 -26.70
N GLU A 44 36.30 40.98 -26.64
CA GLU A 44 36.03 39.55 -26.49
C GLU A 44 35.28 39.22 -25.20
N ARG A 45 35.70 39.80 -24.06
CA ARG A 45 35.02 39.59 -22.78
C ARG A 45 33.59 40.15 -22.78
N TYR A 46 33.36 41.29 -23.42
CA TYR A 46 32.01 41.85 -23.58
C TYR A 46 31.13 40.96 -24.48
N GLN A 47 31.68 40.41 -25.56
CA GLN A 47 30.98 39.46 -26.42
C GLN A 47 30.62 38.18 -25.65
N GLN A 48 31.55 37.61 -24.88
CA GLN A 48 31.29 36.44 -24.02
C GLN A 48 30.18 36.70 -22.99
N MET A 49 30.15 37.87 -22.34
CA MET A 49 29.08 38.24 -21.41
C MET A 49 27.72 38.34 -22.13
N LYS A 50 27.69 38.91 -23.33
CA LYS A 50 26.48 38.99 -24.15
C LYS A 50 25.99 37.60 -24.58
N ASP A 51 26.88 36.72 -25.02
CA ASP A 51 26.54 35.36 -25.45
C ASP A 51 26.01 34.52 -24.28
N GLN A 52 26.54 34.72 -23.06
CA GLN A 52 26.02 34.10 -21.83
C GLN A 52 24.62 34.61 -21.48
N GLN A 53 24.34 35.91 -21.64
CA GLN A 53 23.03 36.48 -21.40
C GLN A 53 21.99 35.98 -22.42
N ASP A 54 22.34 36.00 -23.72
CA ASP A 54 21.51 35.42 -24.80
C ASP A 54 21.20 33.93 -24.54
N ALA A 55 22.16 33.16 -24.02
CA ALA A 55 21.95 31.75 -23.67
C ALA A 55 20.99 31.57 -22.48
N PHE A 56 21.08 32.42 -21.45
CA PHE A 56 20.18 32.40 -20.30
C PHE A 56 18.75 32.79 -20.69
N ASP A 57 18.58 33.89 -21.43
CA ASP A 57 17.26 34.37 -21.87
C ASP A 57 16.58 33.36 -22.82
N ALA A 58 17.36 32.67 -23.67
CA ALA A 58 16.85 31.58 -24.51
C ALA A 58 16.38 30.37 -23.69
N GLU A 59 17.04 30.02 -22.58
CA GLU A 59 16.61 28.93 -21.70
C GLU A 59 15.29 29.28 -20.98
N ILE A 60 15.13 30.52 -20.51
CA ILE A 60 13.86 30.99 -19.93
C ILE A 60 12.73 30.96 -20.98
N ALA A 61 13.00 31.41 -22.20
CA ALA A 61 12.04 31.36 -23.31
C ALA A 61 11.64 29.91 -23.67
N ARG A 62 12.60 28.97 -23.70
CA ARG A 62 12.35 27.53 -23.94
C ARG A 62 11.50 26.90 -22.84
N ARG A 63 11.76 27.21 -21.57
CA ARG A 63 10.96 26.73 -20.43
C ARG A 63 9.52 27.22 -20.50
N ARG A 64 9.31 28.51 -20.79
CA ARG A 64 7.98 29.08 -20.98
C ARG A 64 7.23 28.42 -22.13
N PHE A 65 7.89 28.22 -23.27
CA PHE A 65 7.30 27.51 -24.41
C PHE A 65 6.91 26.07 -24.06
N ASN A 66 7.79 25.31 -23.39
CA ASN A 66 7.49 23.94 -22.96
C ASN A 66 6.29 23.87 -21.99
N GLY A 67 6.16 24.85 -21.08
CA GLY A 67 4.97 24.98 -20.21
C GLY A 67 3.68 25.23 -21.00
N GLN A 68 3.73 26.08 -22.03
CA GLN A 68 2.58 26.32 -22.92
C GLN A 68 2.21 25.08 -23.74
N ILE A 69 3.18 24.27 -24.17
CA ILE A 69 2.91 22.98 -24.82
C ILE A 69 2.20 22.02 -23.85
N ALA A 70 2.65 21.89 -22.61
CA ALA A 70 2.03 21.01 -21.62
C ALA A 70 0.58 21.43 -21.31
N GLN A 71 0.36 22.72 -21.03
CA GLN A 71 -0.99 23.26 -20.82
C GLN A 71 -1.91 22.99 -22.02
N ALA A 72 -1.41 23.18 -23.24
CA ALA A 72 -2.18 22.92 -24.46
C ALA A 72 -2.45 21.42 -24.70
N GLU A 73 -1.52 20.51 -24.39
CA GLU A 73 -1.79 19.05 -24.39
C GLU A 73 -2.95 18.71 -23.44
N ASP A 74 -2.97 19.32 -22.26
CA ASP A 74 -3.95 19.04 -21.22
C ASP A 74 -5.33 19.69 -21.51
N GLU A 75 -5.36 20.91 -22.04
CA GLU A 75 -6.59 21.57 -22.52
C GLU A 75 -7.23 20.82 -23.71
N VAL A 76 -6.41 20.34 -24.67
CA VAL A 76 -6.90 19.47 -25.76
C VAL A 76 -7.38 18.13 -25.18
N THR A 77 -6.74 17.61 -24.14
CA THR A 77 -7.17 16.39 -23.44
C THR A 77 -8.50 16.58 -22.70
N ALA A 78 -8.72 17.72 -22.05
CA ALA A 78 -9.94 18.01 -21.30
C ALA A 78 -11.16 18.18 -22.22
N ASN A 79 -10.99 18.79 -23.40
CA ASN A 79 -12.09 19.09 -24.34
C ASN A 79 -12.35 17.99 -25.39
N ALA A 80 -11.60 16.88 -25.35
CA ALA A 80 -11.76 15.80 -26.33
C ALA A 80 -12.96 14.89 -26.04
N PRO A 81 -13.52 14.23 -27.08
CA PRO A 81 -14.47 13.14 -26.93
C PRO A 81 -14.00 12.05 -25.96
N ALA A 82 -14.96 11.29 -25.42
CA ALA A 82 -14.70 10.26 -24.40
C ALA A 82 -13.77 9.13 -24.89
N ASP A 83 -13.85 8.77 -26.17
CA ASP A 83 -12.97 7.80 -26.83
C ASP A 83 -11.59 8.37 -27.22
N GLY A 84 -11.34 9.66 -26.95
CA GLY A 84 -10.12 10.37 -27.31
C GLY A 84 -9.97 10.71 -28.80
N ALA A 85 -11.02 10.53 -29.62
CA ALA A 85 -10.93 10.79 -31.06
C ALA A 85 -10.46 12.22 -31.37
N GLY A 86 -9.45 12.34 -32.24
CA GLY A 86 -8.92 13.62 -32.71
C GLY A 86 -7.90 14.31 -31.80
N LEU A 87 -7.56 13.75 -30.62
CA LEU A 87 -6.57 14.30 -29.68
C LEU A 87 -5.21 14.63 -30.33
N HIS A 88 -4.64 13.67 -31.07
CA HIS A 88 -3.36 13.85 -31.76
C HIS A 88 -3.46 14.93 -32.83
N GLU A 89 -4.51 14.90 -33.65
CA GLU A 89 -4.73 15.85 -34.74
C GLU A 89 -4.94 17.28 -34.24
N ALA A 90 -5.71 17.48 -33.17
CA ALA A 90 -5.98 18.81 -32.62
C ALA A 90 -4.69 19.47 -32.08
N MET A 91 -3.87 18.71 -31.35
CA MET A 91 -2.65 19.26 -30.75
C MET A 91 -1.48 19.36 -31.76
N TYR A 92 -1.22 18.31 -32.53
CA TYR A 92 -0.01 18.18 -33.36
C TYR A 92 -0.25 18.17 -34.87
N GLY A 93 -1.52 18.17 -35.31
CA GLY A 93 -1.88 18.19 -36.72
C GLY A 93 -1.83 16.81 -37.38
N GLN A 94 -2.09 16.78 -38.68
CA GLN A 94 -1.91 15.58 -39.49
C GLN A 94 -0.55 15.66 -40.19
N VAL A 95 0.27 14.63 -40.01
CA VAL A 95 1.54 14.43 -40.72
C VAL A 95 1.35 13.27 -41.69
N ASN A 96 1.71 13.47 -42.96
CA ASN A 96 1.64 12.42 -43.98
C ASN A 96 2.69 11.33 -43.64
N PRO A 97 2.28 10.06 -43.41
CA PRO A 97 3.19 9.00 -42.97
C PRO A 97 4.19 8.58 -44.05
N TYR A 98 3.99 8.95 -45.32
CA TYR A 98 4.85 8.53 -46.43
C TYR A 98 6.00 9.50 -46.76
N ASP A 99 5.83 10.81 -46.50
CA ASP A 99 6.83 11.85 -46.80
C ASP A 99 7.20 12.74 -45.59
N GLY A 100 6.57 12.52 -44.43
CA GLY A 100 6.81 13.28 -43.20
C GLY A 100 6.32 14.73 -43.24
N ARG A 101 5.61 15.16 -44.29
CA ARG A 101 5.14 16.55 -44.43
C ARG A 101 3.86 16.78 -43.62
N VAL A 102 3.72 17.98 -43.07
CA VAL A 102 2.50 18.39 -42.37
C VAL A 102 1.39 18.62 -43.40
N ALA A 103 0.38 17.75 -43.40
CA ALA A 103 -0.82 17.89 -44.21
C ALA A 103 -1.83 18.89 -43.60
N LYS A 104 -1.85 18.99 -42.27
CA LYS A 104 -2.70 19.93 -41.51
C LYS A 104 -1.98 20.37 -40.24
N THR A 105 -1.89 21.67 -39.98
CA THR A 105 -1.21 22.22 -38.79
C THR A 105 -2.02 22.05 -37.51
N GLY A 106 -1.35 21.73 -36.41
CA GLY A 106 -1.96 21.60 -35.07
C GLY A 106 -1.82 22.86 -34.22
N LEU A 107 -2.31 22.80 -32.97
CA LEU A 107 -2.09 23.86 -31.97
C LEU A 107 -0.59 24.09 -31.68
N PHE A 108 0.23 23.03 -31.68
CA PHE A 108 1.69 23.11 -31.58
C PHE A 108 2.32 24.08 -32.61
N ASP A 109 1.84 24.08 -33.86
CA ASP A 109 2.39 24.95 -34.90
C ASP A 109 2.13 26.43 -34.62
N LYS A 110 0.96 26.76 -34.05
CA LYS A 110 0.60 28.11 -33.64
C LYS A 110 1.46 28.57 -32.46
N LEU A 111 1.61 27.71 -31.44
CA LEU A 111 2.44 27.99 -30.27
C LEU A 111 3.92 28.16 -30.64
N PHE A 112 4.45 27.31 -31.53
CA PHE A 112 5.83 27.44 -32.00
C PHE A 112 6.06 28.73 -32.81
N ALA A 113 5.12 29.08 -33.70
CA ALA A 113 5.18 30.34 -34.45
C ALA A 113 5.12 31.58 -33.55
N ALA A 114 4.36 31.53 -32.46
CA ALA A 114 4.29 32.59 -31.46
C ALA A 114 5.54 32.67 -30.57
N ALA A 115 6.22 31.54 -30.31
CA ALA A 115 7.42 31.49 -29.47
C ALA A 115 8.69 31.94 -30.20
N LEU A 116 8.81 31.69 -31.52
CA LEU A 116 10.02 31.95 -32.30
C LEU A 116 10.51 33.42 -32.26
N PRO A 117 9.65 34.46 -32.34
CA PRO A 117 10.08 35.86 -32.21
C PRO A 117 10.63 36.22 -30.83
N GLY A 118 10.20 35.50 -29.78
CA GLY A 118 10.62 35.69 -28.40
C GLY A 118 11.98 35.09 -28.06
N MET A 119 12.63 34.39 -28.99
CA MET A 119 14.00 33.88 -28.82
C MET A 119 15.04 34.98 -29.15
N PRO A 120 16.16 35.05 -28.39
CA PRO A 120 17.32 35.86 -28.75
C PRO A 120 17.80 35.56 -30.18
N GLU A 121 18.21 36.59 -30.91
CA GLU A 121 18.50 36.51 -32.34
C GLU A 121 19.57 35.47 -32.69
N SER A 122 20.62 35.41 -31.88
CA SER A 122 21.70 34.41 -31.90
C SER A 122 21.20 32.96 -31.74
N GLN A 123 20.07 32.75 -31.07
CA GLN A 123 19.50 31.44 -30.71
C GLN A 123 18.30 31.03 -31.58
N ARG A 124 17.70 31.94 -32.36
CA ARG A 124 16.51 31.67 -33.19
C ARG A 124 16.70 30.51 -34.16
N ALA A 125 17.84 30.47 -34.88
CA ALA A 125 18.12 29.42 -35.85
C ALA A 125 18.26 28.04 -35.18
N ALA A 126 18.93 27.98 -34.03
CA ALA A 126 19.12 26.77 -33.24
C ALA A 126 17.82 26.28 -32.57
N PHE A 127 16.87 27.18 -32.25
CA PHE A 127 15.54 26.80 -31.80
C PHE A 127 14.64 26.34 -32.96
N ALA A 128 14.68 27.04 -34.10
CA ALA A 128 13.91 26.69 -35.30
C ALA A 128 14.24 25.28 -35.82
N SER A 129 15.50 24.86 -35.81
CA SER A 129 15.92 23.51 -36.24
C SER A 129 15.38 22.39 -35.34
N GLN A 130 15.00 22.67 -34.09
CA GLN A 130 14.45 21.69 -33.16
C GLN A 130 12.94 21.46 -33.33
N LYS A 131 12.23 22.28 -34.13
CA LYS A 131 10.77 22.23 -34.28
C LYS A 131 10.24 20.83 -34.58
N GLU A 132 10.86 20.15 -35.54
CA GLU A 132 10.41 18.84 -36.01
C GLU A 132 10.64 17.73 -34.97
N ALA A 133 11.77 17.79 -34.25
CA ALA A 133 12.05 16.88 -33.14
C ALA A 133 11.05 17.07 -31.99
N MET A 134 10.76 18.33 -31.62
CA MET A 134 9.76 18.68 -30.62
C MET A 134 8.35 18.21 -31.03
N ARG A 135 7.96 18.41 -32.29
CA ARG A 135 6.68 17.92 -32.84
C ARG A 135 6.58 16.39 -32.75
N ARG A 136 7.64 15.68 -33.14
CA ARG A 136 7.66 14.20 -33.14
C ARG A 136 7.51 13.64 -31.72
N THR A 137 8.24 14.17 -30.75
CA THR A 137 8.16 13.72 -29.35
C THR A 137 6.79 13.99 -28.74
N GLY A 138 6.20 15.16 -28.99
CA GLY A 138 4.84 15.49 -28.52
C GLY A 138 3.74 14.70 -29.22
N SER A 139 3.85 14.52 -30.54
CA SER A 139 2.97 13.63 -31.31
C SER A 139 2.88 12.23 -30.70
N LEU A 140 4.00 11.63 -30.34
CA LEU A 140 4.02 10.30 -29.73
C LEU A 140 3.30 10.26 -28.37
N ARG A 141 3.45 11.31 -27.54
CA ARG A 141 2.70 11.42 -26.27
C ARG A 141 1.20 11.51 -26.50
N MET A 142 0.74 12.39 -27.38
CA MET A 142 -0.70 12.58 -27.64
C MET A 142 -1.32 11.37 -28.34
N ALA A 143 -0.60 10.69 -29.22
CA ALA A 143 -1.03 9.42 -29.81
C ALA A 143 -1.18 8.32 -28.73
N ALA A 144 -0.25 8.23 -27.78
CA ALA A 144 -0.36 7.30 -26.65
C ALA A 144 -1.56 7.64 -25.73
N ARG A 145 -1.76 8.92 -25.39
CA ARG A 145 -2.95 9.38 -24.63
C ARG A 145 -4.26 9.04 -25.35
N GLN A 146 -4.31 9.20 -26.68
CA GLN A 146 -5.47 8.86 -27.51
C GLN A 146 -5.76 7.35 -27.52
N ILE A 147 -4.72 6.51 -27.67
CA ILE A 147 -4.86 5.05 -27.60
C ILE A 147 -5.35 4.63 -26.22
N GLN A 148 -4.85 5.25 -25.15
CA GLN A 148 -5.27 4.92 -23.78
C GLN A 148 -6.74 5.27 -23.54
N ARG A 149 -7.18 6.51 -23.84
CA ARG A 149 -8.59 6.90 -23.71
C ARG A 149 -9.54 5.99 -24.48
N ARG A 150 -9.14 5.55 -25.67
CA ARG A 150 -9.92 4.61 -26.46
C ARG A 150 -10.08 3.26 -25.75
N LYS A 151 -9.01 2.72 -25.15
CA LYS A 151 -9.08 1.47 -24.36
C LYS A 151 -9.98 1.62 -23.15
N ASP A 152 -9.89 2.75 -22.44
CA ASP A 152 -10.70 3.03 -21.25
C ASP A 152 -12.18 3.15 -21.63
N TYR A 153 -12.50 3.87 -22.70
CA TYR A 153 -13.86 3.96 -23.25
C TYR A 153 -14.41 2.60 -23.70
N GLU A 154 -13.64 1.80 -24.43
CA GLU A 154 -14.05 0.45 -24.87
C GLU A 154 -14.32 -0.47 -23.66
N LYS A 155 -13.53 -0.36 -22.58
CA LYS A 155 -13.72 -1.09 -21.31
C LYS A 155 -14.98 -0.62 -20.55
N ASP A 156 -15.30 0.67 -20.57
CA ASP A 156 -16.50 1.20 -19.93
C ASP A 156 -17.78 0.77 -20.67
N GLN A 157 -17.78 0.80 -22.00
CA GLN A 157 -18.91 0.30 -22.81
C GLN A 157 -19.10 -1.21 -22.62
N LEU A 158 -18.02 -1.99 -22.61
CA LEU A 158 -18.06 -3.42 -22.27
C LEU A 158 -18.72 -3.65 -20.92
N SER A 159 -18.30 -2.90 -19.89
CA SER A 159 -18.79 -3.05 -18.53
C SER A 159 -20.30 -2.73 -18.42
N ARG A 160 -20.78 -1.71 -19.14
CA ARG A 160 -22.21 -1.36 -19.21
C ARG A 160 -23.05 -2.46 -19.86
N VAL A 161 -22.61 -3.01 -20.99
CA VAL A 161 -23.35 -4.08 -21.69
C VAL A 161 -23.31 -5.39 -20.91
N HIS A 162 -22.17 -5.75 -20.32
CA HIS A 162 -22.08 -6.90 -19.42
C HIS A 162 -23.03 -6.75 -18.22
N ALA A 163 -23.11 -5.58 -17.59
CA ALA A 163 -24.07 -5.33 -16.51
C ALA A 163 -25.53 -5.46 -16.98
N ALA A 164 -25.87 -5.00 -18.19
CA ALA A 164 -27.20 -5.17 -18.76
C ALA A 164 -27.55 -6.65 -19.03
N GLU A 165 -26.63 -7.42 -19.60
CA GLU A 165 -26.86 -8.85 -19.89
C GLU A 165 -26.87 -9.73 -18.63
N LEU A 166 -26.08 -9.41 -17.60
CA LEU A 166 -26.19 -10.06 -16.29
C LEU A 166 -27.56 -9.78 -15.64
N ASN A 167 -28.06 -8.54 -15.73
CA ASN A 167 -29.42 -8.20 -15.29
C ASN A 167 -30.50 -8.94 -16.10
N ASN A 168 -30.29 -9.19 -17.40
CA ASN A 168 -31.18 -10.03 -18.20
C ASN A 168 -31.20 -11.48 -17.67
N ILE A 169 -30.05 -12.04 -17.31
CA ILE A 169 -29.94 -13.39 -16.73
C ILE A 169 -30.69 -13.46 -15.38
N VAL A 170 -30.51 -12.49 -14.49
CA VAL A 170 -31.23 -12.42 -13.19
C VAL A 170 -32.75 -12.38 -13.36
N ARG A 171 -33.24 -11.70 -14.41
CA ARG A 171 -34.67 -11.56 -14.69
C ARG A 171 -35.26 -12.78 -15.40
N SER A 172 -34.51 -13.44 -16.29
CA SER A 172 -34.95 -14.63 -17.02
C SER A 172 -35.32 -15.81 -16.12
N ASP A 173 -36.03 -16.82 -16.65
CA ASP A 173 -36.13 -18.11 -15.95
C ASP A 173 -34.75 -18.80 -16.00
N PRO A 174 -34.11 -19.13 -14.85
CA PRO A 174 -32.83 -19.82 -14.86
C PRO A 174 -32.89 -21.20 -15.54
N ASN A 175 -34.06 -21.79 -15.76
CA ASN A 175 -34.24 -23.03 -16.54
C ASN A 175 -34.33 -22.79 -18.05
N ASP A 176 -34.49 -21.56 -18.52
CA ASP A 176 -34.46 -21.22 -19.94
C ASP A 176 -33.00 -21.11 -20.43
N TYR A 177 -32.45 -22.27 -20.80
CA TYR A 177 -31.12 -22.39 -21.38
C TYR A 177 -30.96 -21.57 -22.66
N ALA A 178 -32.02 -21.37 -23.45
CA ALA A 178 -31.94 -20.63 -24.71
C ALA A 178 -31.82 -19.11 -24.48
N ALA A 179 -32.58 -18.57 -23.52
CA ALA A 179 -32.44 -17.17 -23.09
C ALA A 179 -31.06 -16.90 -22.45
N PHE A 180 -30.57 -17.83 -21.62
CA PHE A 180 -29.24 -17.75 -21.03
C PHE A 180 -28.13 -17.75 -22.09
N ASP A 181 -28.15 -18.71 -23.02
CA ASP A 181 -27.17 -18.77 -24.11
C ASP A 181 -27.25 -17.54 -25.02
N ALA A 182 -28.43 -16.98 -25.25
CA ALA A 182 -28.59 -15.75 -26.03
C ALA A 182 -27.94 -14.54 -25.35
N ALA A 183 -28.13 -14.36 -24.03
CA ALA A 183 -27.46 -13.31 -23.26
C ALA A 183 -25.94 -13.50 -23.23
N ARG A 184 -25.48 -14.74 -22.99
CA ARG A 184 -24.06 -15.13 -23.02
C ARG A 184 -23.42 -14.85 -24.39
N ARG A 185 -24.09 -15.14 -25.50
CA ARG A 185 -23.59 -14.86 -26.86
C ARG A 185 -23.52 -13.36 -27.16
N ARG A 186 -24.45 -12.52 -26.66
CA ARG A 186 -24.41 -11.07 -26.86
C ARG A 186 -23.20 -10.40 -26.18
N GLY A 187 -22.82 -10.84 -24.98
CA GLY A 187 -21.57 -10.36 -24.36
C GLY A 187 -20.30 -10.79 -25.11
N LEU A 188 -20.25 -12.03 -25.61
CA LEU A 188 -19.12 -12.52 -26.42
C LEU A 188 -18.96 -11.78 -27.75
N ASP A 189 -20.06 -11.46 -28.43
CA ASP A 189 -20.06 -10.71 -29.69
C ASP A 189 -19.47 -9.30 -29.49
N LEU A 190 -19.69 -8.69 -28.32
CA LEU A 190 -19.06 -7.42 -27.96
C LEU A 190 -17.55 -7.58 -27.71
N ILE A 191 -17.12 -8.56 -26.92
CA ILE A 191 -15.68 -8.88 -26.70
C ILE A 191 -14.98 -9.15 -28.04
N THR A 192 -15.66 -9.82 -28.97
CA THR A 192 -15.15 -10.12 -30.31
C THR A 192 -14.96 -8.88 -31.19
N LYS A 193 -15.72 -7.80 -30.94
CA LYS A 193 -15.62 -6.52 -31.65
C LYS A 193 -14.59 -5.56 -31.07
N MET A 194 -14.00 -5.86 -29.91
CA MET A 194 -12.97 -5.02 -29.29
C MET A 194 -11.59 -5.21 -29.95
N GLY A 195 -10.77 -4.16 -29.92
CA GLY A 195 -9.37 -4.19 -30.39
C GLY A 195 -8.40 -4.88 -29.42
N LEU A 196 -8.81 -5.95 -28.75
CA LEU A 196 -8.00 -6.69 -27.77
C LEU A 196 -6.97 -7.58 -28.48
N ASP A 197 -5.80 -7.75 -27.87
CA ASP A 197 -4.86 -8.79 -28.25
C ASP A 197 -5.42 -10.19 -27.94
N PRO A 198 -4.89 -11.28 -28.55
CA PRO A 198 -5.46 -12.63 -28.39
C PRO A 198 -5.52 -13.14 -26.94
N GLN A 199 -4.57 -12.75 -26.08
CA GLN A 199 -4.52 -13.18 -24.69
C GLN A 199 -5.54 -12.43 -23.85
N SER A 200 -5.58 -11.10 -23.95
CA SER A 200 -6.60 -10.26 -23.29
C SER A 200 -8.01 -10.62 -23.74
N LYS A 201 -8.19 -10.99 -25.02
CA LYS A 201 -9.46 -11.46 -25.56
C LYS A 201 -9.88 -12.78 -24.90
N ALA A 202 -9.00 -13.79 -24.86
CA ALA A 202 -9.29 -15.07 -24.20
C ALA A 202 -9.62 -14.90 -22.71
N GLN A 203 -8.91 -14.02 -22.00
CA GLN A 203 -9.18 -13.68 -20.60
C GLN A 203 -10.54 -12.99 -20.42
N ALA A 204 -10.91 -12.06 -21.30
CA ALA A 204 -12.21 -11.39 -21.27
C ALA A 204 -13.37 -12.37 -21.56
N GLU A 205 -13.20 -13.28 -22.52
CA GLU A 205 -14.17 -14.34 -22.84
C GLU A 205 -14.36 -15.30 -21.66
N ALA A 206 -13.26 -15.74 -21.02
CA ALA A 206 -13.29 -16.59 -19.83
C ALA A 206 -13.99 -15.89 -18.65
N ALA A 207 -13.64 -14.64 -18.35
CA ALA A 207 -14.26 -13.86 -17.28
C ALA A 207 -15.76 -13.59 -17.53
N TRP A 208 -16.17 -13.41 -18.79
CA TRP A 208 -17.58 -13.28 -19.15
C TRP A 208 -18.36 -14.60 -19.00
N PHE A 209 -17.73 -15.72 -19.38
CA PHE A 209 -18.29 -17.05 -19.18
C PHE A 209 -18.48 -17.40 -17.71
N ASP A 210 -17.51 -17.08 -16.85
CA ASP A 210 -17.62 -17.27 -15.41
C ASP A 210 -18.75 -16.43 -14.80
N ARG A 211 -18.73 -15.11 -15.02
CA ARG A 211 -19.75 -14.19 -14.47
C ARG A 211 -21.16 -14.55 -14.90
N SER A 212 -21.38 -14.85 -16.17
CA SER A 212 -22.71 -15.24 -16.67
C SER A 212 -23.17 -16.57 -16.03
N ALA A 213 -22.28 -17.57 -15.93
CA ALA A 213 -22.60 -18.82 -15.25
C ALA A 213 -22.92 -18.61 -13.76
N LYS A 214 -22.08 -17.88 -13.03
CA LYS A 214 -22.25 -17.53 -11.61
C LYS A 214 -23.61 -16.85 -11.36
N THR A 215 -23.93 -15.80 -12.11
CA THR A 215 -25.22 -15.09 -11.97
C THR A 215 -26.43 -15.99 -12.28
N ARG A 216 -26.32 -16.93 -13.23
CA ARG A 216 -27.37 -17.94 -13.44
C ARG A 216 -27.49 -18.89 -12.24
N PHE A 217 -26.38 -19.34 -11.67
CA PHE A 217 -26.38 -20.21 -10.47
C PHE A 217 -26.96 -19.50 -9.24
N GLU A 218 -26.58 -18.25 -8.99
CA GLU A 218 -27.15 -17.42 -7.90
C GLU A 218 -28.66 -17.23 -8.09
N THR A 219 -29.11 -16.94 -9.31
CA THR A 219 -30.53 -16.84 -9.66
C THR A 219 -31.28 -18.17 -9.47
N LEU A 220 -30.65 -19.30 -9.81
CA LEU A 220 -31.20 -20.64 -9.62
C LEU A 220 -31.30 -21.00 -8.13
N ILE A 221 -30.29 -20.69 -7.33
CA ILE A 221 -30.28 -20.88 -5.88
C ILE A 221 -31.40 -20.05 -5.24
N ALA A 222 -31.50 -18.77 -5.58
CA ALA A 222 -32.51 -17.86 -5.03
C ALA A 222 -33.96 -18.28 -5.38
N ARG A 223 -34.21 -18.82 -6.58
CA ARG A 223 -35.55 -19.23 -7.02
C ARG A 223 -35.90 -20.68 -6.70
N ASN A 224 -34.95 -21.60 -6.75
CA ASN A 224 -35.17 -23.03 -6.51
C ASN A 224 -33.89 -23.73 -5.98
N PRO A 225 -33.63 -23.66 -4.65
CA PRO A 225 -32.45 -24.27 -4.03
C PRO A 225 -32.29 -25.77 -4.33
N ARG A 226 -33.40 -26.51 -4.46
CA ARG A 226 -33.39 -27.95 -4.77
C ARG A 226 -32.94 -28.23 -6.20
N ALA A 227 -33.34 -27.40 -7.17
CA ALA A 227 -32.85 -27.50 -8.53
C ALA A 227 -31.34 -27.17 -8.63
N ALA A 228 -30.86 -26.19 -7.87
CA ALA A 228 -29.44 -25.87 -7.78
C ALA A 228 -28.61 -27.04 -7.21
N LEU A 229 -29.08 -27.68 -6.13
CA LEU A 229 -28.43 -28.86 -5.54
C LEU A 229 -28.38 -30.07 -6.50
N ASN A 230 -29.46 -30.31 -7.25
CA ASN A 230 -29.50 -31.35 -8.27
C ASN A 230 -28.50 -31.09 -9.41
N LEU A 231 -28.28 -29.83 -9.78
CA LEU A 231 -27.34 -29.43 -10.84
C LEU A 231 -25.85 -29.58 -10.41
N LEU A 232 -25.60 -29.65 -9.11
CA LEU A 232 -24.29 -29.94 -8.49
C LEU A 232 -24.07 -31.43 -8.21
N GLY A 233 -25.00 -32.31 -8.58
CA GLY A 233 -24.88 -33.77 -8.37
C GLY A 233 -25.06 -34.24 -6.92
N LEU A 234 -25.35 -33.34 -5.98
CA LEU A 234 -25.51 -33.64 -4.56
C LEU A 234 -26.91 -34.22 -4.27
N LYS A 235 -27.07 -35.53 -4.49
CA LYS A 235 -28.21 -36.28 -3.95
C LYS A 235 -28.10 -36.39 -2.43
N ASN A 236 -28.97 -35.70 -1.70
CA ASN A 236 -29.14 -35.95 -0.27
C ASN A 236 -29.66 -37.38 -0.05
N GLY A 237 -28.88 -38.19 0.69
CA GLY A 237 -29.35 -39.46 1.22
C GLY A 237 -30.31 -39.24 2.38
N ALA A 238 -31.61 -39.27 2.11
CA ALA A 238 -32.67 -39.43 3.10
C ALA A 238 -33.66 -40.48 2.57
N GLY A 239 -33.78 -41.59 3.29
CA GLY A 239 -34.37 -42.83 2.78
C GLY A 239 -35.90 -42.86 2.72
N SER A 240 -36.41 -43.91 2.09
CA SER A 240 -37.77 -44.41 2.22
C SER A 240 -37.70 -45.81 2.84
N GLY A 241 -38.29 -46.00 4.03
CA GLY A 241 -38.55 -47.35 4.58
C GLY A 241 -38.10 -47.61 6.03
N SER A 242 -39.08 -47.59 6.95
CA SER A 242 -39.28 -48.47 8.13
C SER A 242 -38.20 -48.68 9.21
N ASP A 243 -38.59 -48.24 10.43
CA ASP A 243 -38.63 -49.01 11.70
C ASP A 243 -37.40 -49.22 12.62
N LEU A 244 -37.51 -48.57 13.80
CA LEU A 244 -37.06 -48.97 15.16
C LEU A 244 -35.54 -48.80 15.49
N PRO A 245 -35.11 -48.82 16.79
CA PRO A 245 -35.04 -47.60 17.64
C PRO A 245 -33.62 -47.38 18.25
N PRO A 246 -33.37 -46.31 19.05
CA PRO A 246 -32.01 -45.79 19.28
C PRO A 246 -31.31 -46.32 20.55
N GLU A 247 -29.97 -46.43 20.54
CA GLU A 247 -29.07 -46.21 21.70
C GLU A 247 -27.56 -46.26 21.32
N ALA A 248 -26.71 -45.70 22.21
CA ALA A 248 -25.22 -45.69 22.23
C ALA A 248 -24.49 -44.92 21.08
N VAL A 249 -23.63 -43.91 21.32
CA VAL A 249 -22.29 -43.86 21.96
C VAL A 249 -21.27 -44.83 21.34
N ASP A 250 -19.99 -44.51 21.06
CA ASP A 250 -19.16 -43.33 21.36
C ASP A 250 -17.92 -43.26 20.40
N GLU A 251 -17.06 -42.25 20.59
CA GLU A 251 -15.58 -42.30 20.41
C GLU A 251 -14.89 -42.43 19.01
N VAL A 252 -14.09 -41.40 18.68
CA VAL A 252 -12.72 -41.35 18.10
C VAL A 252 -12.20 -42.62 17.36
N THR A 253 -11.62 -42.56 16.14
CA THR A 253 -10.16 -42.35 15.92
C THR A 253 -9.79 -42.23 14.41
N THR A 254 -8.64 -41.60 14.17
CA THR A 254 -7.92 -41.36 12.90
C THR A 254 -7.82 -42.50 11.87
N GLY A 255 -7.79 -42.12 10.59
CA GLY A 255 -6.58 -42.36 9.78
C GLY A 255 -6.65 -43.32 8.58
N SER A 256 -5.69 -43.08 7.68
CA SER A 256 -5.16 -43.99 6.64
C SER A 256 -5.92 -44.21 5.34
N VAL A 257 -5.26 -43.72 4.28
CA VAL A 257 -5.33 -44.19 2.89
C VAL A 257 -5.31 -45.73 2.82
N ALA A 258 -6.23 -46.31 2.04
CA ALA A 258 -6.17 -47.70 1.61
C ALA A 258 -6.45 -47.82 0.11
N GLN A 259 -5.41 -48.17 -0.62
CA GLN A 259 -5.40 -48.55 -2.04
C GLN A 259 -5.94 -49.99 -2.17
N ALA A 260 -6.77 -50.28 -3.18
CA ALA A 260 -7.30 -51.63 -3.41
C ALA A 260 -7.46 -51.96 -4.90
N ASP A 261 -6.51 -52.72 -5.44
CA ASP A 261 -6.61 -53.45 -6.69
C ASP A 261 -7.00 -54.92 -6.44
N SER A 262 -7.34 -55.64 -7.53
CA SER A 262 -7.30 -57.12 -7.70
C SER A 262 -8.57 -57.98 -7.51
N PHE A 263 -9.30 -58.14 -8.62
CA PHE A 263 -9.58 -59.41 -9.35
C PHE A 263 -9.93 -60.75 -8.64
N GLY A 264 -10.96 -61.44 -9.19
CA GLY A 264 -11.15 -62.91 -9.09
C GLY A 264 -12.61 -63.39 -9.26
N ALA A 265 -13.15 -63.47 -10.49
CA ALA A 265 -13.38 -64.74 -11.25
C ALA A 265 -14.23 -65.80 -10.51
N SER A 266 -15.44 -66.17 -10.91
CA SER A 266 -15.88 -66.71 -12.22
C SER A 266 -17.43 -66.94 -12.18
N ASN A 267 -18.17 -67.56 -13.10
CA ASN A 267 -17.91 -68.27 -14.37
C ASN A 267 -19.19 -68.26 -15.26
N GLY A 268 -19.09 -68.53 -16.57
CA GLY A 268 -20.26 -68.71 -17.47
C GLY A 268 -20.08 -68.09 -18.87
N LYS A 269 -19.89 -68.92 -19.90
CA LYS A 269 -19.61 -68.47 -21.29
C LYS A 269 -20.90 -68.34 -22.11
N GLU A 270 -21.09 -67.17 -22.71
CA GLU A 270 -21.74 -66.99 -24.03
C GLU A 270 -21.28 -65.64 -24.62
N ASP A 271 -21.34 -65.49 -25.94
CA ASP A 271 -20.58 -64.49 -26.71
C ASP A 271 -20.63 -63.04 -26.17
N ARG A 272 -19.46 -62.48 -25.89
CA ARG A 272 -19.27 -61.04 -25.69
C ARG A 272 -17.99 -60.53 -26.33
N ILE A 273 -18.18 -59.71 -27.36
CA ILE A 273 -17.19 -58.74 -27.83
C ILE A 273 -16.71 -57.95 -26.61
N ARG A 274 -15.39 -57.92 -26.34
CA ARG A 274 -14.81 -57.04 -25.31
C ARG A 274 -15.10 -55.59 -25.66
N LYS A 275 -16.08 -54.97 -24.97
CA LYS A 275 -16.09 -53.52 -24.80
C LYS A 275 -14.94 -53.17 -23.86
N VAL A 276 -13.81 -52.77 -24.44
CA VAL A 276 -12.68 -52.17 -23.73
C VAL A 276 -13.14 -50.81 -23.19
N ASP A 277 -12.73 -50.47 -21.96
CA ASP A 277 -13.10 -49.20 -21.34
C ASP A 277 -12.50 -48.01 -22.12
N PRO A 278 -13.22 -46.88 -22.31
CA PRO A 278 -12.67 -45.72 -23.00
C PRO A 278 -11.33 -45.23 -22.42
N SER A 279 -11.15 -45.35 -21.10
CA SER A 279 -9.95 -44.92 -20.37
C SER A 279 -8.74 -45.79 -20.69
N GLU A 280 -8.92 -47.12 -20.80
CA GLU A 280 -7.86 -48.03 -21.26
C GLU A 280 -7.44 -47.72 -22.69
N ARG A 281 -8.39 -47.43 -23.59
CA ARG A 281 -8.09 -47.11 -25.00
C ARG A 281 -7.31 -45.81 -25.14
N VAL A 282 -7.61 -44.80 -24.33
CA VAL A 282 -6.84 -43.53 -24.28
C VAL A 282 -5.44 -43.76 -23.70
N GLY A 283 -5.31 -44.54 -22.62
CA GLY A 283 -4.01 -44.88 -22.04
C GLY A 283 -3.09 -45.63 -23.00
N GLN A 284 -3.64 -46.54 -23.80
CA GLN A 284 -2.88 -47.32 -24.78
C GLN A 284 -2.48 -46.47 -26.00
N ALA A 285 -3.38 -45.61 -26.50
CA ALA A 285 -3.08 -44.71 -27.62
C ALA A 285 -2.04 -43.61 -27.29
N PHE A 286 -1.89 -43.24 -26.01
CA PHE A 286 -0.78 -42.40 -25.55
C PHE A 286 0.58 -43.11 -25.54
N GLN A 287 0.61 -44.45 -25.37
CA GLN A 287 1.84 -45.24 -25.50
C GLN A 287 2.24 -45.43 -26.97
N ASP A 288 1.25 -45.50 -27.87
CA ASP A 288 1.45 -45.66 -29.32
C ASP A 288 1.74 -44.34 -30.08
N ASN A 289 1.84 -43.21 -29.36
CA ASN A 289 2.27 -41.90 -29.88
C ASN A 289 1.43 -41.36 -31.06
N LEU A 290 0.11 -41.60 -31.04
CA LEU A 290 -0.82 -41.20 -32.10
C LEU A 290 -1.15 -39.69 -32.06
N PRO A 291 -1.43 -39.03 -33.22
CA PRO A 291 -1.83 -37.63 -33.27
C PRO A 291 -3.13 -37.33 -32.51
N ILE A 292 -3.20 -36.16 -31.87
CA ILE A 292 -4.32 -35.71 -31.01
C ILE A 292 -5.65 -35.65 -31.79
N ASP A 293 -5.59 -35.29 -33.07
CA ASP A 293 -6.70 -35.28 -34.02
C ASP A 293 -7.25 -36.69 -34.32
N VAL A 294 -6.40 -37.72 -34.31
CA VAL A 294 -6.83 -39.13 -34.44
C VAL A 294 -7.46 -39.64 -33.14
N LEU A 295 -6.94 -39.23 -31.98
CA LEU A 295 -7.54 -39.49 -30.67
C LEU A 295 -8.95 -38.88 -30.54
N LEU A 296 -9.11 -37.62 -30.97
CA LEU A 296 -10.41 -36.91 -30.95
C LEU A 296 -11.44 -37.54 -31.89
N ALA A 297 -11.02 -38.08 -33.04
CA ALA A 297 -11.91 -38.74 -33.99
C ALA A 297 -12.43 -40.12 -33.54
N GLN A 298 -11.79 -40.75 -32.53
CA GLN A 298 -12.19 -42.05 -31.99
C GLN A 298 -13.10 -41.97 -30.76
N LEU A 299 -13.23 -40.79 -30.14
CA LEU A 299 -14.21 -40.53 -29.09
C LEU A 299 -15.58 -40.27 -29.71
N SER A 300 -16.65 -40.87 -29.15
CA SER A 300 -17.99 -40.44 -29.52
C SER A 300 -18.22 -39.00 -29.05
N PRO A 301 -19.13 -38.22 -29.68
CA PRO A 301 -19.48 -36.88 -29.21
C PRO A 301 -19.93 -36.84 -27.75
N GLU A 302 -20.53 -37.93 -27.26
CA GLU A 302 -20.92 -38.12 -25.87
C GLU A 302 -19.68 -38.27 -24.96
N SER A 303 -18.74 -39.16 -25.31
CA SER A 303 -17.51 -39.37 -24.54
C SER A 303 -16.60 -38.13 -24.48
N TYR A 304 -16.51 -37.36 -25.57
CA TYR A 304 -15.82 -36.06 -25.55
C TYR A 304 -16.55 -35.06 -24.63
N GLY A 305 -17.88 -35.03 -24.68
CA GLY A 305 -18.71 -34.23 -23.78
C GLY A 305 -18.53 -34.59 -22.30
N ASP A 306 -18.42 -35.88 -21.97
CA ASP A 306 -18.12 -36.35 -20.61
C ASP A 306 -16.72 -35.96 -20.15
N LEU A 307 -15.69 -36.11 -21.00
CA LEU A 307 -14.33 -35.72 -20.66
C LEU A 307 -14.22 -34.21 -20.38
N VAL A 308 -14.88 -33.38 -21.19
CA VAL A 308 -14.93 -31.92 -21.00
C VAL A 308 -15.77 -31.53 -19.77
N ARG A 309 -16.84 -32.26 -19.46
CA ARG A 309 -17.59 -32.09 -18.19
C ARG A 309 -16.71 -32.43 -17.00
N GLN A 310 -16.01 -33.57 -17.03
CA GLN A 310 -15.15 -34.03 -15.95
C GLN A 310 -13.96 -33.08 -15.72
N ALA A 311 -13.33 -32.59 -16.79
CA ALA A 311 -12.27 -31.58 -16.72
C ALA A 311 -12.77 -30.28 -16.07
N ARG A 312 -13.92 -29.76 -16.49
CA ARG A 312 -14.54 -28.55 -15.89
C ARG A 312 -14.97 -28.76 -14.44
N SER A 313 -15.47 -29.94 -14.09
CA SER A 313 -15.80 -30.30 -12.71
C SER A 313 -14.54 -30.40 -11.84
N ALA A 314 -13.44 -30.94 -12.36
CA ALA A 314 -12.15 -31.00 -11.67
C ALA A 314 -11.52 -29.59 -11.51
N GLU A 315 -11.61 -28.75 -12.54
CA GLU A 315 -11.18 -27.34 -12.49
C GLU A 315 -12.00 -26.54 -11.48
N ALA A 316 -13.34 -26.66 -11.48
CA ALA A 316 -14.20 -26.04 -10.49
C ALA A 316 -13.96 -26.57 -9.07
N ALA A 317 -13.74 -27.87 -8.89
CA ALA A 317 -13.39 -28.46 -7.60
C ALA A 317 -12.01 -27.96 -7.10
N SER A 318 -11.03 -27.81 -8.01
CA SER A 318 -9.71 -27.23 -7.71
C SER A 318 -9.84 -25.77 -7.27
N PHE A 319 -10.61 -24.96 -8.01
CA PHE A 319 -10.89 -23.56 -7.68
C PHE A 319 -11.58 -23.40 -6.32
N ILE A 320 -12.61 -24.19 -6.04
CA ILE A 320 -13.31 -24.22 -4.74
C ILE A 320 -12.35 -24.66 -3.63
N SER A 321 -11.56 -25.70 -3.86
CA SER A 321 -10.57 -26.21 -2.89
C SER A 321 -9.49 -25.17 -2.56
N MET A 322 -8.94 -24.49 -3.57
CA MET A 322 -7.94 -23.44 -3.41
C MET A 322 -8.51 -22.22 -2.68
N HIS A 323 -9.73 -21.78 -3.02
CA HIS A 323 -10.41 -20.69 -2.29
C HIS A 323 -10.73 -21.08 -0.84
N ALA A 324 -11.16 -22.32 -0.59
CA ALA A 324 -11.42 -22.83 0.76
C ALA A 324 -10.11 -22.95 1.58
N GLY A 325 -9.03 -23.43 0.96
CA GLY A 325 -7.69 -23.50 1.54
C GLY A 325 -7.18 -22.12 1.92
N LEU A 326 -7.17 -21.16 0.99
CA LEU A 326 -6.77 -19.78 1.21
C LEU A 326 -7.55 -19.13 2.36
N ASN A 327 -8.87 -19.29 2.41
CA ASN A 327 -9.68 -18.77 3.52
C ASN A 327 -9.34 -19.46 4.86
N THR A 328 -9.21 -20.79 4.87
CA THR A 328 -8.85 -21.56 6.07
C THR A 328 -7.50 -21.12 6.62
N ASP A 329 -6.49 -21.03 5.76
CA ASP A 329 -5.14 -20.66 6.11
C ASP A 329 -5.01 -19.17 6.46
N THR A 330 -5.85 -18.30 5.88
CA THR A 330 -6.01 -16.91 6.34
C THR A 330 -6.53 -16.85 7.78
N GLN A 331 -7.50 -17.69 8.15
CA GLN A 331 -7.95 -17.77 9.55
C GLN A 331 -6.88 -18.38 10.46
N LYS A 332 -6.14 -19.41 10.02
CA LYS A 332 -5.00 -19.95 10.79
C LYS A 332 -3.91 -18.90 11.01
N ALA A 333 -3.58 -18.08 10.00
CA ALA A 333 -2.59 -17.01 10.12
C ALA A 333 -3.04 -15.93 11.12
N LYS A 334 -4.33 -15.58 11.12
CA LYS A 334 -4.91 -14.68 12.13
C LYS A 334 -4.89 -15.30 13.53
N ALA A 335 -5.25 -16.58 13.66
CA ALA A 335 -5.25 -17.30 14.93
C ALA A 335 -3.84 -17.45 15.52
N ALA A 336 -2.85 -17.83 14.70
CA ALA A 336 -1.44 -17.94 15.09
C ALA A 336 -0.93 -16.62 15.68
N LEU A 337 -1.18 -15.49 15.01
CA LEU A 337 -0.81 -14.18 15.55
C LEU A 337 -1.56 -13.82 16.84
N ALA A 338 -2.87 -14.09 16.91
CA ALA A 338 -3.70 -13.78 18.09
C ALA A 338 -3.33 -14.61 19.33
N ASN A 339 -2.90 -15.86 19.12
CA ASN A 339 -2.45 -16.82 20.14
C ASN A 339 -0.95 -16.68 20.47
N MET A 340 -0.19 -15.91 19.67
CA MET A 340 1.28 -15.79 19.77
C MET A 340 2.00 -17.12 19.52
N GLU A 341 1.52 -17.86 18.52
CA GLU A 341 2.03 -19.15 18.06
C GLU A 341 2.65 -19.00 16.65
N PRO A 342 3.67 -19.80 16.29
CA PRO A 342 4.23 -19.78 14.95
C PRO A 342 3.23 -20.37 13.95
N TYR A 343 3.01 -19.70 12.82
CA TYR A 343 2.14 -20.21 11.77
C TYR A 343 2.68 -21.48 11.10
N SER A 344 1.80 -22.46 10.86
CA SER A 344 2.12 -23.80 10.34
C SER A 344 1.26 -24.25 9.14
N GLY A 345 0.52 -23.33 8.50
CA GLY A 345 -0.28 -23.62 7.31
C GLY A 345 0.48 -23.41 5.98
N SER A 346 -0.26 -23.44 4.86
CA SER A 346 0.30 -23.22 3.52
C SER A 346 0.69 -21.75 3.31
N ARG A 347 1.57 -21.47 2.36
CA ARG A 347 1.87 -20.11 1.89
C ARG A 347 1.21 -19.89 0.53
N TYR A 348 0.84 -18.64 0.25
CA TYR A 348 0.19 -18.21 -0.98
C TYR A 348 0.80 -16.90 -1.48
N ASP A 349 0.87 -16.72 -2.79
CA ASP A 349 1.42 -15.51 -3.42
C ASP A 349 0.35 -14.47 -3.84
N ASP A 350 0.81 -13.29 -4.25
CA ASP A 350 -0.06 -12.19 -4.67
C ASP A 350 -0.96 -12.55 -5.86
N SER A 351 -0.53 -13.46 -6.74
CA SER A 351 -1.29 -13.88 -7.92
C SER A 351 -2.45 -14.80 -7.55
N GLU A 352 -2.26 -15.68 -6.56
CA GLU A 352 -3.32 -16.54 -6.03
C GLU A 352 -4.41 -15.71 -5.36
N PHE A 353 -4.06 -14.73 -4.53
CA PHE A 353 -5.05 -13.80 -3.97
C PHE A 353 -5.73 -12.94 -5.06
N ALA A 354 -4.97 -12.42 -6.04
CA ALA A 354 -5.53 -11.63 -7.13
C ALA A 354 -6.49 -12.43 -8.02
N HIS A 355 -6.29 -13.75 -8.14
CA HIS A 355 -7.17 -14.65 -8.90
C HIS A 355 -8.59 -14.71 -8.32
N PHE A 356 -8.74 -14.77 -6.99
CA PHE A 356 -10.05 -14.86 -6.34
C PHE A 356 -10.71 -13.51 -6.03
N PHE A 357 -9.92 -12.51 -5.65
CA PHE A 357 -10.43 -11.23 -5.13
C PHE A 357 -10.19 -10.03 -6.06
N GLY A 358 -9.53 -10.24 -7.20
CA GLY A 358 -9.07 -9.16 -8.09
C GLY A 358 -7.80 -8.47 -7.56
N ALA A 359 -7.13 -7.68 -8.40
CA ALA A 359 -5.79 -7.17 -8.11
C ALA A 359 -5.71 -6.27 -6.85
N GLU A 360 -6.71 -5.41 -6.61
CA GLU A 360 -6.69 -4.47 -5.48
C GLU A 360 -6.98 -5.16 -4.14
N GLU A 361 -8.13 -5.81 -4.01
CA GLU A 361 -8.53 -6.51 -2.79
C GLU A 361 -7.70 -7.78 -2.55
N GLY A 362 -7.29 -8.48 -3.61
CA GLY A 362 -6.32 -9.56 -3.54
C GLY A 362 -4.96 -9.09 -3.03
N GLY A 363 -4.46 -7.96 -3.53
CA GLY A 363 -3.24 -7.33 -3.00
C GLY A 363 -3.36 -6.94 -1.52
N ASN A 364 -4.51 -6.40 -1.10
CA ASN A 364 -4.78 -6.12 0.32
C ASN A 364 -4.80 -7.39 1.18
N ARG A 365 -5.46 -8.45 0.72
CA ARG A 365 -5.55 -9.73 1.45
C ARG A 365 -4.21 -10.44 1.54
N SER A 366 -3.48 -10.52 0.43
CA SER A 366 -2.14 -11.11 0.38
C SER A 366 -1.19 -10.39 1.34
N ARG A 367 -1.13 -9.05 1.31
CA ARG A 367 -0.29 -8.28 2.24
C ARG A 367 -0.57 -8.62 3.71
N ASN A 368 -1.85 -8.62 4.11
CA ASN A 368 -2.23 -8.95 5.49
C ASN A 368 -1.94 -10.42 5.86
N PHE A 369 -2.17 -11.35 4.93
CA PHE A 369 -1.88 -12.77 5.12
C PHE A 369 -0.38 -13.02 5.26
N ASN A 370 0.41 -12.61 4.26
CA ASN A 370 1.85 -12.84 4.23
C ASN A 370 2.57 -12.13 5.37
N TRP A 371 2.11 -10.95 5.79
CA TRP A 371 2.60 -10.29 7.02
C TRP A 371 2.37 -11.15 8.27
N ARG A 372 1.14 -11.65 8.52
CA ARG A 372 0.85 -12.54 9.67
C ARG A 372 1.71 -13.80 9.65
N VAL A 373 1.84 -14.41 8.48
CA VAL A 373 2.64 -15.63 8.28
C VAL A 373 4.12 -15.38 8.57
N ASP A 374 4.70 -14.28 8.08
CA ASP A 374 6.11 -13.95 8.28
C ASP A 374 6.43 -13.42 9.70
N VAL A 375 5.50 -12.71 10.34
CA VAL A 375 5.70 -12.08 11.67
C VAL A 375 5.41 -13.02 12.84
N SER A 376 4.49 -13.98 12.68
CA SER A 376 4.05 -14.86 13.79
C SER A 376 5.17 -15.66 14.48
N PRO A 377 6.25 -16.15 13.82
CA PRO A 377 7.34 -16.81 14.53
C PRO A 377 8.11 -15.86 15.45
N TYR A 378 8.38 -14.62 15.01
CA TYR A 378 9.05 -13.61 15.83
C TYR A 378 8.19 -13.20 17.04
N VAL A 379 6.86 -13.05 16.84
CA VAL A 379 5.92 -12.79 17.95
C VAL A 379 5.91 -13.95 18.94
N ALA A 380 5.96 -15.19 18.47
CA ALA A 380 6.03 -16.38 19.30
C ALA A 380 7.31 -16.44 20.15
N ASP A 381 8.46 -16.10 19.57
CA ASP A 381 9.76 -16.03 20.28
C ASP A 381 9.80 -14.89 21.32
N MET A 382 9.20 -13.74 21.01
CA MET A 382 9.17 -12.56 21.90
C MET A 382 8.12 -12.66 23.02
N ARG A 383 7.16 -13.58 22.97
CA ARG A 383 5.93 -13.50 23.79
C ARG A 383 6.17 -13.50 25.31
N VAL A 384 7.22 -14.19 25.77
CA VAL A 384 7.61 -14.25 27.20
C VAL A 384 8.78 -13.33 27.55
N THR A 385 9.42 -12.70 26.56
CA THR A 385 10.63 -11.88 26.74
C THR A 385 10.28 -10.52 27.37
N PRO A 386 11.04 -10.01 28.36
CA PRO A 386 10.77 -8.71 28.98
C PRO A 386 10.69 -7.56 27.98
N THR A 387 9.80 -6.58 28.21
CA THR A 387 9.53 -5.48 27.25
C THR A 387 10.78 -4.71 26.86
N SER A 388 11.66 -4.42 27.80
CA SER A 388 12.95 -3.77 27.58
C SER A 388 13.89 -4.56 26.67
N GLU A 389 13.89 -5.89 26.77
CA GLU A 389 14.69 -6.79 25.94
C GLU A 389 14.09 -6.93 24.53
N VAL A 390 12.76 -7.02 24.42
CA VAL A 390 12.04 -6.98 23.14
C VAL A 390 12.37 -5.70 22.37
N ASP A 391 12.28 -4.54 23.03
CA ASP A 391 12.55 -3.23 22.45
C ASP A 391 14.03 -3.09 22.03
N ALA A 392 14.98 -3.46 22.91
CA ALA A 392 16.40 -3.42 22.62
C ALA A 392 16.82 -4.40 21.50
N SER A 393 16.11 -5.52 21.33
CA SER A 393 16.40 -6.50 20.28
C SER A 393 16.26 -5.91 18.86
N VAL A 394 15.40 -4.91 18.68
CA VAL A 394 15.15 -4.29 17.36
C VAL A 394 16.42 -3.64 16.83
N PHE A 395 17.02 -2.73 17.60
CA PHE A 395 18.27 -2.07 17.21
C PHE A 395 19.44 -3.07 17.12
N ALA A 396 19.49 -4.06 18.02
CA ALA A 396 20.52 -5.10 17.99
C ALA A 396 20.46 -5.99 16.72
N ALA A 397 19.27 -6.14 16.12
CA ALA A 397 19.06 -6.88 14.87
C ALA A 397 19.33 -6.06 13.59
N LYS A 398 19.71 -4.77 13.70
CA LYS A 398 19.87 -3.89 12.53
C LYS A 398 20.97 -4.41 11.58
N PRO A 399 20.71 -4.54 10.27
CA PRO A 399 21.68 -5.11 9.34
C PRO A 399 22.91 -4.21 9.16
N VAL A 400 24.07 -4.84 8.94
CA VAL A 400 25.29 -4.14 8.53
C VAL A 400 25.09 -3.62 7.11
N PRO A 401 25.27 -2.31 6.83
CA PRO A 401 25.13 -1.75 5.49
C PRO A 401 26.04 -2.42 4.45
N ASN A 402 25.64 -2.32 3.18
CA ASN A 402 26.46 -2.79 2.05
C ASN A 402 27.88 -2.20 2.13
N ARG A 403 28.88 -3.07 2.12
CA ARG A 403 30.28 -2.72 2.40
C ARG A 403 31.04 -2.25 1.16
N PHE A 404 30.46 -2.44 -0.01
CA PHE A 404 31.08 -2.18 -1.30
C PHE A 404 30.51 -0.93 -1.94
N SER A 405 31.27 -0.31 -2.83
CA SER A 405 30.80 0.83 -3.60
C SER A 405 30.24 0.36 -4.94
N PRO A 406 29.02 0.76 -5.35
CA PRO A 406 28.45 0.39 -6.64
C PRO A 406 29.24 0.95 -7.83
N LYS A 407 30.17 1.90 -7.58
CA LYS A 407 31.08 2.47 -8.59
C LYS A 407 32.45 1.81 -8.64
N GLN A 408 32.93 1.21 -7.55
CA GLN A 408 34.28 0.64 -7.46
C GLN A 408 34.24 -0.88 -7.61
N ASP A 409 33.28 -1.54 -6.97
CA ASP A 409 33.17 -3.01 -6.88
C ASP A 409 31.76 -3.48 -7.27
N PRO A 410 31.28 -3.21 -8.50
CA PRO A 410 29.87 -3.39 -8.86
C PRO A 410 29.35 -4.83 -8.69
N GLU A 411 30.18 -5.85 -8.90
CA GLU A 411 29.76 -7.25 -8.71
C GLU A 411 29.74 -7.66 -7.22
N MET A 412 30.70 -7.20 -6.41
CA MET A 412 30.64 -7.43 -4.96
C MET A 412 29.49 -6.64 -4.32
N TYR A 413 29.22 -5.42 -4.80
CA TYR A 413 28.05 -4.63 -4.41
C TYR A 413 26.74 -5.40 -4.66
N LYS A 414 26.53 -5.96 -5.87
CA LYS A 414 25.32 -6.74 -6.18
C LYS A 414 25.16 -7.96 -5.26
N GLN A 415 26.25 -8.69 -5.00
CA GLN A 415 26.22 -9.88 -4.14
C GLN A 415 25.93 -9.51 -2.67
N ASP A 416 26.54 -8.44 -2.18
CA ASP A 416 26.34 -7.94 -0.82
C ASP A 416 24.97 -7.29 -0.63
N GLN A 417 24.44 -6.67 -1.68
CA GLN A 417 23.12 -6.04 -1.70
C GLN A 417 22.00 -7.06 -1.44
N ALA A 418 22.04 -8.22 -2.09
CA ALA A 418 21.07 -9.29 -1.85
C ALA A 418 21.12 -9.83 -0.41
N ARG A 419 22.29 -9.81 0.23
CA ARG A 419 22.43 -10.11 1.67
C ARG A 419 21.81 -8.99 2.51
N PHE A 420 22.14 -7.73 2.23
CA PHE A 420 21.62 -6.57 2.95
C PHE A 420 20.09 -6.50 2.89
N GLU A 421 19.47 -6.67 1.72
CA GLU A 421 18.01 -6.64 1.52
C GLU A 421 17.30 -7.75 2.30
N ARG A 422 17.84 -8.97 2.28
CA ARG A 422 17.32 -10.10 3.06
C ARG A 422 17.44 -9.87 4.57
N ASP A 423 18.54 -9.26 5.01
CA ASP A 423 18.79 -9.01 6.43
C ASP A 423 17.96 -7.80 6.91
N GLN A 424 17.74 -6.77 6.07
CA GLN A 424 16.78 -5.69 6.29
C GLN A 424 15.34 -6.20 6.41
N ARG A 425 14.88 -7.09 5.51
CA ARG A 425 13.54 -7.69 5.62
C ARG A 425 13.34 -8.43 6.95
N ARG A 426 14.37 -9.13 7.44
CA ARG A 426 14.32 -9.80 8.75
C ARG A 426 14.30 -8.81 9.92
N TYR A 427 15.07 -7.73 9.83
CA TYR A 427 15.04 -6.63 10.80
C TYR A 427 13.66 -5.95 10.87
N GLU A 428 13.01 -5.65 9.74
CA GLU A 428 11.66 -5.05 9.77
C GLU A 428 10.59 -6.03 10.30
N LEU A 429 10.67 -7.32 9.97
CA LEU A 429 9.78 -8.34 10.56
C LEU A 429 9.98 -8.46 12.08
N ASN A 430 11.22 -8.38 12.55
CA ASN A 430 11.55 -8.36 13.98
C ASN A 430 11.03 -7.07 14.65
N ALA A 431 11.16 -5.92 13.99
CA ALA A 431 10.63 -4.63 14.46
C ALA A 431 9.10 -4.64 14.54
N ASP A 432 8.41 -5.20 13.53
CA ASP A 432 6.96 -5.34 13.51
C ASP A 432 6.45 -6.26 14.62
N ALA A 433 7.14 -7.38 14.85
CA ALA A 433 6.82 -8.32 15.94
C ALA A 433 7.00 -7.67 17.32
N ALA A 434 8.11 -6.96 17.52
CA ALA A 434 8.38 -6.22 18.75
C ALA A 434 7.31 -5.13 18.97
N ALA A 435 6.98 -4.35 17.94
CA ALA A 435 5.96 -3.33 18.00
C ALA A 435 4.57 -3.90 18.33
N PHE A 436 4.19 -5.03 17.72
CA PHE A 436 2.94 -5.74 18.02
C PHE A 436 2.91 -6.25 19.46
N VAL A 437 3.98 -6.89 19.94
CA VAL A 437 4.09 -7.39 21.32
C VAL A 437 3.99 -6.23 22.33
N ILE A 438 4.70 -5.13 22.09
CA ILE A 438 4.66 -3.93 22.94
C ILE A 438 3.25 -3.33 22.95
N GLN A 439 2.57 -3.24 21.79
CA GLN A 439 1.21 -2.71 21.70
C GLN A 439 0.20 -3.59 22.46
N GLN A 440 0.25 -4.91 22.28
CA GLN A 440 -0.66 -5.83 22.98
C GLN A 440 -0.47 -5.76 24.51
N ARG A 441 0.77 -5.55 24.99
CA ARG A 441 1.09 -5.28 26.40
C ARG A 441 0.65 -3.91 26.91
N GLN A 442 0.33 -2.95 26.03
CA GLN A 442 -0.23 -1.64 26.40
C GLN A 442 -1.76 -1.64 26.39
N VAL A 443 -2.39 -2.34 25.45
CA VAL A 443 -3.85 -2.38 25.27
C VAL A 443 -4.53 -3.18 26.38
N ASP A 444 -4.17 -4.46 26.55
CA ASP A 444 -4.63 -5.28 27.68
C ASP A 444 -3.42 -5.97 28.35
N PRO A 445 -2.74 -5.29 29.28
CA PRO A 445 -1.56 -5.79 29.99
C PRO A 445 -1.75 -7.15 30.67
N ALA A 446 -2.91 -7.35 31.28
CA ALA A 446 -3.24 -8.55 32.02
C ALA A 446 -3.79 -9.65 31.11
N GLY A 447 -4.57 -9.30 30.08
CA GLY A 447 -5.00 -10.23 29.03
C GLY A 447 -3.83 -10.79 28.24
N TYR A 448 -2.81 -9.96 27.96
CA TYR A 448 -1.53 -10.42 27.44
C TYR A 448 -0.88 -11.44 28.40
N ALA A 449 -0.73 -11.09 29.68
CA ALA A 449 -0.10 -11.97 30.66
C ALA A 449 -0.85 -13.30 30.83
N ARG A 450 -2.19 -13.29 30.75
CA ARG A 450 -3.05 -14.47 30.75
C ARG A 450 -2.71 -15.43 29.60
N LYS A 451 -2.57 -14.92 28.37
CA LYS A 451 -2.24 -15.74 27.18
C LYS A 451 -0.93 -16.51 27.34
N VAL A 452 0.09 -15.90 27.98
CA VAL A 452 1.44 -16.48 28.08
C VAL A 452 1.72 -17.18 29.42
N THR A 453 0.80 -17.11 30.39
CA THR A 453 0.97 -17.72 31.73
C THR A 453 -0.20 -18.67 32.06
N PRO A 454 -0.05 -19.99 31.84
CA PRO A 454 -1.13 -20.96 32.10
C PRO A 454 -1.67 -20.95 33.53
N ALA A 455 -0.82 -20.67 34.53
CA ALA A 455 -1.24 -20.55 35.93
C ALA A 455 -2.16 -19.34 36.18
N LEU A 456 -1.99 -18.26 35.41
CA LEU A 456 -2.85 -17.08 35.49
C LEU A 456 -4.19 -17.33 34.78
N ASP A 457 -4.20 -17.96 33.61
CA ASP A 457 -5.45 -18.38 32.97
C ASP A 457 -6.26 -19.35 33.84
N ALA A 458 -5.60 -20.30 34.51
CA ALA A 458 -6.25 -21.18 35.48
C ALA A 458 -6.89 -20.40 36.66
N ALA A 459 -6.19 -19.40 37.20
CA ALA A 459 -6.69 -18.59 38.32
C ALA A 459 -7.81 -17.62 37.93
N LEU A 460 -7.86 -17.17 36.68
CA LEU A 460 -8.89 -16.25 36.18
C LEU A 460 -10.22 -16.94 35.82
N LYS A 461 -10.27 -18.27 35.77
CA LYS A 461 -11.50 -19.03 35.48
C LYS A 461 -12.57 -18.96 36.57
N ASP A 462 -12.19 -18.62 37.81
CA ASP A 462 -13.12 -18.42 38.92
C ASP A 462 -12.72 -17.22 39.78
N LEU A 463 -13.46 -16.12 39.61
CA LEU A 463 -13.31 -14.89 40.41
C LEU A 463 -14.47 -14.69 41.40
N SER A 464 -15.25 -15.74 41.69
CA SER A 464 -16.48 -15.66 42.49
C SER A 464 -16.23 -15.42 44.00
N THR A 465 -15.02 -15.71 44.50
CA THR A 465 -14.68 -15.59 45.93
C THR A 465 -13.61 -14.51 46.17
N PRO A 466 -13.58 -13.85 47.34
CA PRO A 466 -12.51 -12.94 47.71
C PRO A 466 -11.12 -13.60 47.67
N GLU A 467 -11.03 -14.87 48.05
CA GLU A 467 -9.80 -15.68 48.04
C GLU A 467 -9.30 -15.96 46.62
N SER A 468 -10.19 -16.35 45.70
CA SER A 468 -9.82 -16.62 44.30
C SER A 468 -9.46 -15.33 43.57
N LEU A 469 -10.24 -14.25 43.76
CA LEU A 469 -9.91 -12.91 43.26
C LEU A 469 -8.54 -12.43 43.76
N ARG A 470 -8.24 -12.56 45.06
CA ARG A 470 -6.93 -12.20 45.62
C ARG A 470 -5.78 -13.01 44.99
N THR A 471 -6.02 -14.28 44.69
CA THR A 471 -5.04 -15.19 44.08
C THR A 471 -4.78 -14.81 42.62
N ALA A 472 -5.84 -14.55 41.85
CA ALA A 472 -5.75 -14.09 40.47
C ALA A 472 -5.01 -12.74 40.36
N LEU A 473 -5.32 -11.77 41.24
CA LEU A 473 -4.61 -10.48 41.30
C LEU A 473 -3.11 -10.65 41.59
N ALA A 474 -2.75 -11.51 42.53
CA ALA A 474 -1.34 -11.77 42.88
C ALA A 474 -0.56 -12.35 41.69
N LEU A 475 -1.13 -13.36 41.02
CA LEU A 475 -0.54 -13.96 39.81
C LEU A 475 -0.49 -12.99 38.64
N SER A 476 -1.53 -12.16 38.47
CA SER A 476 -1.63 -11.14 37.42
C SER A 476 -0.50 -10.13 37.52
N PHE A 477 -0.30 -9.52 38.69
CA PHE A 477 0.80 -8.58 38.91
C PHE A 477 2.18 -9.24 38.82
N ALA A 478 2.33 -10.49 39.28
CA ALA A 478 3.59 -11.22 39.17
C ALA A 478 3.98 -11.51 37.71
N SER A 479 3.04 -11.99 36.90
CA SER A 479 3.25 -12.32 35.49
C SER A 479 3.58 -11.08 34.66
N GLN A 480 2.83 -9.98 34.87
CA GLN A 480 3.10 -8.71 34.18
C GLN A 480 4.46 -8.10 34.57
N ARG A 481 4.89 -8.29 35.82
CA ARG A 481 6.23 -7.88 36.27
C ARG A 481 7.33 -8.71 35.61
N GLN A 482 7.13 -10.02 35.44
CA GLN A 482 8.09 -10.89 34.72
C GLN A 482 8.24 -10.46 33.25
N LEU A 483 7.14 -10.06 32.61
CA LEU A 483 7.12 -9.51 31.24
C LEU A 483 7.67 -8.08 31.14
N GLY A 484 8.09 -7.45 32.24
CA GLY A 484 8.57 -6.07 32.24
C GLY A 484 7.51 -5.06 31.78
N ILE A 485 6.25 -5.24 32.17
CA ILE A 485 5.18 -4.31 31.80
C ILE A 485 5.18 -3.11 32.76
N ALA A 486 5.48 -1.92 32.21
CA ALA A 486 5.63 -0.69 32.98
C ALA A 486 4.34 -0.17 33.66
N LYS A 487 3.17 -0.50 33.11
CA LYS A 487 1.85 -0.10 33.62
C LYS A 487 0.92 -1.32 33.77
N PRO A 488 1.10 -2.16 34.80
CA PRO A 488 0.32 -3.38 34.95
C PRO A 488 -1.14 -3.06 35.30
N GLN A 489 -2.07 -3.81 34.71
CA GLN A 489 -3.49 -3.78 35.06
C GLN A 489 -3.85 -4.95 36.00
N PRO A 490 -4.76 -4.76 36.97
CA PRO A 490 -5.18 -5.81 37.91
C PRO A 490 -5.68 -7.10 37.26
N LEU A 491 -6.64 -7.01 36.34
CA LEU A 491 -7.28 -8.13 35.64
C LEU A 491 -7.31 -7.87 34.12
N PRO A 492 -7.45 -8.89 33.27
CA PRO A 492 -7.76 -8.66 31.85
C PRO A 492 -9.06 -7.86 31.70
N GLN A 493 -9.17 -7.09 30.62
CA GLN A 493 -10.33 -6.20 30.45
C GLN A 493 -11.65 -6.98 30.47
N SER A 494 -11.71 -8.12 29.76
CA SER A 494 -12.90 -8.98 29.71
C SER A 494 -13.32 -9.53 31.08
N ASP A 495 -12.36 -9.86 31.94
CA ASP A 495 -12.63 -10.43 33.26
C ASP A 495 -13.08 -9.34 34.26
N ALA A 496 -12.50 -8.14 34.16
CA ALA A 496 -12.97 -6.97 34.90
C ALA A 496 -14.39 -6.53 34.49
N GLU A 497 -14.68 -6.56 33.18
CA GLU A 497 -16.02 -6.30 32.63
C GLU A 497 -17.04 -7.36 33.05
N GLY A 498 -16.62 -8.63 33.13
CA GLY A 498 -17.42 -9.74 33.66
C GLY A 498 -17.75 -9.57 35.14
N LEU A 499 -16.77 -9.17 35.97
CA LEU A 499 -17.01 -8.86 37.39
C LEU A 499 -18.01 -7.71 37.59
N LEU A 500 -17.87 -6.61 36.82
CA LEU A 500 -18.83 -5.50 36.87
C LEU A 500 -20.25 -5.97 36.56
N LYS A 501 -20.43 -6.83 35.56
CA LYS A 501 -21.74 -7.41 35.22
C LYS A 501 -22.27 -8.28 36.37
N THR A 502 -21.47 -9.22 36.88
CA THR A 502 -21.87 -10.10 37.99
C THR A 502 -22.27 -9.33 39.26
N TRP A 503 -21.62 -8.19 39.55
CA TRP A 503 -22.03 -7.33 40.66
C TRP A 503 -23.26 -6.48 40.34
N ALA A 504 -23.44 -6.00 39.11
CA ALA A 504 -24.65 -5.31 38.69
C ALA A 504 -25.90 -6.20 38.76
N ASP A 505 -25.74 -7.51 38.51
CA ASP A 505 -26.79 -8.53 38.64
C ASP A 505 -27.07 -8.94 40.12
N SER A 506 -26.33 -8.40 41.11
CA SER A 506 -26.52 -8.64 42.54
C SER A 506 -27.72 -7.87 43.11
N PRO A 507 -28.44 -8.39 44.13
CA PRO A 507 -29.49 -7.63 44.84
C PRO A 507 -29.03 -6.30 45.47
N ASP A 508 -27.73 -6.19 45.79
CA ASP A 508 -27.08 -4.93 46.19
C ASP A 508 -25.71 -4.84 45.48
N PRO A 509 -25.62 -4.13 44.34
CA PRO A 509 -24.38 -3.99 43.57
C PRO A 509 -23.27 -3.22 44.30
N GLU A 510 -23.62 -2.17 45.04
CA GLU A 510 -22.64 -1.39 45.80
C GLU A 510 -22.04 -2.22 46.94
N GLN A 511 -22.87 -2.95 47.69
CA GLN A 511 -22.40 -3.81 48.75
C GLN A 511 -21.55 -4.96 48.21
N ALA A 512 -21.92 -5.59 47.09
CA ALA A 512 -21.12 -6.62 46.43
C ALA A 512 -19.72 -6.09 46.04
N ARG A 513 -19.65 -4.94 45.36
CA ARG A 513 -18.39 -4.27 44.99
C ARG A 513 -17.56 -3.91 46.22
N GLN A 514 -18.19 -3.37 47.27
CA GLN A 514 -17.49 -3.03 48.51
C GLN A 514 -16.94 -4.26 49.26
N GLN A 515 -17.68 -5.36 49.32
CA GLN A 515 -17.22 -6.60 49.96
C GLN A 515 -16.03 -7.20 49.21
N ALA A 516 -16.11 -7.31 47.87
CA ALA A 516 -15.01 -7.79 47.04
C ALA A 516 -13.73 -6.95 47.21
N LEU A 517 -13.84 -5.61 47.15
CA LEU A 517 -12.70 -4.72 47.35
C LEU A 517 -12.14 -4.78 48.79
N LYS A 518 -12.98 -4.93 49.83
CA LYS A 518 -12.51 -5.09 51.22
C LYS A 518 -11.65 -6.34 51.40
N GLY A 519 -12.01 -7.45 50.75
CA GLY A 519 -11.26 -8.73 50.80
C GLY A 519 -9.83 -8.68 50.24
N ILE A 520 -9.51 -7.70 49.38
CA ILE A 520 -8.14 -7.53 48.84
C ILE A 520 -7.25 -6.89 49.91
N VAL A 521 -6.37 -7.69 50.53
CA VAL A 521 -5.53 -7.24 51.66
C VAL A 521 -4.56 -6.12 51.27
N ASP A 522 -3.90 -6.20 50.11
CA ASP A 522 -2.93 -5.19 49.65
C ASP A 522 -3.65 -3.88 49.23
N PRO A 523 -3.35 -2.74 49.88
CA PRO A 523 -4.02 -1.47 49.60
C PRO A 523 -3.68 -0.87 48.22
N LYS A 524 -2.51 -1.20 47.65
CA LYS A 524 -2.14 -0.78 46.29
C LYS A 524 -2.94 -1.58 45.27
N TRP A 525 -3.03 -2.90 45.42
CA TRP A 525 -3.83 -3.75 44.52
C TRP A 525 -5.31 -3.38 44.57
N ARG A 526 -5.86 -3.15 45.78
CA ARG A 526 -7.24 -2.67 45.96
C ARG A 526 -7.47 -1.36 45.22
N LYS A 527 -6.55 -0.39 45.34
CA LYS A 527 -6.65 0.91 44.66
C LYS A 527 -6.55 0.78 43.13
N SER A 528 -5.65 -0.06 42.63
CA SER A 528 -5.52 -0.31 41.20
C SER A 528 -6.76 -1.01 40.61
N LEU A 529 -7.34 -1.99 41.31
CA LEU A 529 -8.58 -2.64 40.86
C LEU A 529 -9.76 -1.68 40.87
N ALA A 530 -9.96 -0.92 41.97
CA ALA A 530 -10.99 0.11 42.01
C ALA A 530 -10.86 1.08 40.82
N LYS A 531 -9.64 1.60 40.57
CA LYS A 531 -9.38 2.48 39.43
C LYS A 531 -9.67 1.82 38.06
N GLN A 532 -9.25 0.57 37.85
CA GLN A 532 -9.53 -0.12 36.57
C GLN A 532 -11.03 -0.24 36.31
N LEU A 533 -11.80 -0.58 37.34
CA LEU A 533 -13.25 -0.69 37.28
C LEU A 533 -13.90 0.69 37.01
N ASP A 534 -13.46 1.73 37.73
CA ASP A 534 -13.93 3.12 37.51
C ASP A 534 -13.63 3.60 36.08
N ASP A 535 -12.44 3.28 35.54
CA ASP A 535 -12.04 3.66 34.18
C ASP A 535 -12.89 2.93 33.11
N ILE A 536 -13.26 1.66 33.33
CA ILE A 536 -14.17 0.89 32.45
C ILE A 536 -15.60 1.43 32.52
N GLU A 537 -16.12 1.73 33.71
CA GLU A 537 -17.45 2.34 33.88
C GLU A 537 -17.51 3.72 33.23
N ALA A 538 -16.46 4.54 33.39
CA ALA A 538 -16.35 5.84 32.73
C ALA A 538 -16.28 5.73 31.20
N ALA A 539 -15.56 4.73 30.66
CA ALA A 539 -15.50 4.48 29.22
C ALA A 539 -16.86 4.05 28.64
N ARG A 540 -17.64 3.24 29.38
CA ARG A 540 -19.02 2.87 29.02
C ARG A 540 -20.02 4.01 29.16
N ALA A 541 -19.77 4.96 30.08
CA ALA A 541 -20.64 6.11 30.31
C ALA A 541 -20.41 7.28 29.34
N GLN A 542 -19.27 7.30 28.63
CA GLN A 542 -19.13 8.18 27.47
C GLN A 542 -20.04 7.64 26.36
N PRO A 543 -20.90 8.47 25.75
CA PRO A 543 -21.53 8.06 24.50
C PRO A 543 -20.40 7.81 23.52
N THR A 544 -20.31 6.60 22.98
CA THR A 544 -19.50 6.33 21.81
C THR A 544 -19.94 7.33 20.75
N ALA A 545 -19.05 8.27 20.40
CA ALA A 545 -19.22 9.03 19.18
C ALA A 545 -19.22 7.98 18.08
N ALA A 546 -20.41 7.71 17.52
CA ALA A 546 -20.66 6.49 16.77
C ALA A 546 -19.73 6.41 15.56
N LEU A 547 -18.64 5.66 15.72
CA LEU A 547 -18.03 4.94 14.63
C LEU A 547 -19.10 3.94 14.21
N ASP A 548 -19.79 4.31 13.13
CA ASP A 548 -20.96 3.65 12.56
C ASP A 548 -20.53 2.29 11.97
N SER A 549 -20.23 1.33 12.86
CA SER A 549 -19.61 0.04 12.52
C SER A 549 -20.55 -0.88 11.72
N ASP A 550 -21.85 -0.62 11.77
CA ASP A 550 -22.86 -1.26 10.91
C ASP A 550 -22.85 -0.75 9.46
N ARG A 551 -22.03 0.25 9.11
CA ARG A 551 -22.01 0.86 7.77
C ARG A 551 -20.93 0.34 6.82
N ILE A 552 -20.39 -0.85 7.07
CA ILE A 552 -19.37 -1.49 6.22
C ILE A 552 -19.97 -2.35 5.10
N ASP A 553 -21.22 -2.80 5.22
CA ASP A 553 -21.89 -3.64 4.21
C ASP A 553 -22.97 -2.91 3.37
N ASP A 554 -23.21 -1.61 3.61
CA ASP A 554 -24.26 -0.85 2.92
C ASP A 554 -23.78 -0.21 1.61
N VAL A 555 -24.11 -0.87 0.50
CA VAL A 555 -23.78 -0.50 -0.89
C VAL A 555 -24.62 0.70 -1.37
N ASP A 556 -24.39 1.88 -0.79
CA ASP A 556 -24.57 3.21 -1.41
C ASP A 556 -24.24 4.40 -0.47
N SER A 557 -23.35 4.23 0.52
CA SER A 557 -22.80 5.38 1.26
C SER A 557 -21.87 6.19 0.34
N GLU A 558 -22.16 7.50 0.17
CA GLU A 558 -21.42 8.41 -0.73
C GLU A 558 -19.90 8.26 -0.57
N ARG A 559 -19.21 7.81 -1.63
CA ARG A 559 -17.76 7.60 -1.60
C ARG A 559 -17.06 8.89 -1.19
N PRO A 560 -16.26 8.92 -0.11
CA PRO A 560 -15.34 10.02 0.15
C PRO A 560 -14.46 10.24 -1.07
N ALA A 561 -14.24 11.50 -1.44
CA ALA A 561 -13.52 11.87 -2.67
C ALA A 561 -12.22 11.06 -2.81
N GLU A 562 -12.07 10.41 -3.97
CA GLU A 562 -11.06 9.38 -4.21
C GLU A 562 -9.64 9.94 -3.94
N PHE A 563 -8.99 9.46 -2.87
CA PHE A 563 -7.62 9.86 -2.56
C PHE A 563 -6.70 9.21 -3.59
N ALA A 564 -6.10 10.01 -4.47
CA ALA A 564 -5.19 9.55 -5.52
C ALA A 564 -3.90 8.87 -4.99
N LYS A 565 -3.64 8.91 -3.67
CA LYS A 565 -2.51 8.28 -2.99
C LYS A 565 -2.93 7.71 -1.63
N SER A 566 -2.32 6.61 -1.23
CA SER A 566 -2.40 6.06 0.13
C SER A 566 -1.02 5.64 0.64
N ILE A 567 -0.75 5.90 1.91
CA ILE A 567 0.41 5.34 2.63
C ILE A 567 -0.08 4.20 3.51
N HIS A 568 0.74 3.17 3.66
CA HIS A 568 0.52 2.07 4.59
C HIS A 568 1.57 2.19 5.70
N LEU A 569 1.16 2.09 6.95
CA LEU A 569 2.07 2.06 8.10
C LEU A 569 2.17 0.63 8.63
N SER A 570 3.38 0.12 8.82
CA SER A 570 3.60 -1.11 9.58
C SER A 570 3.50 -0.86 11.10
N PRO A 571 3.38 -1.91 11.93
CA PRO A 571 3.57 -1.79 13.38
C PRO A 571 4.90 -1.11 13.77
N ALA A 572 6.01 -1.42 13.10
CA ALA A 572 7.30 -0.77 13.28
C ALA A 572 7.26 0.72 12.93
N ASP A 573 6.61 1.11 11.83
CA ASP A 573 6.41 2.53 11.48
C ASP A 573 5.67 3.28 12.59
N ILE A 574 4.62 2.67 13.15
CA ILE A 574 3.82 3.26 14.23
C ILE A 574 4.66 3.43 15.50
N ILE A 575 5.42 2.40 15.93
CA ILE A 575 6.24 2.53 17.15
C ILE A 575 7.38 3.54 16.98
N ARG A 576 7.97 3.66 15.79
CA ARG A 576 8.97 4.69 15.46
C ARG A 576 8.36 6.10 15.49
N LEU A 577 7.13 6.27 14.99
CA LEU A 577 6.37 7.51 15.11
C LEU A 577 6.08 7.87 16.58
N LYS A 578 5.72 6.89 17.42
CA LYS A 578 5.56 7.07 18.88
C LYS A 578 6.86 7.50 19.57
N LYS A 579 7.97 6.82 19.26
CA LYS A 579 9.31 7.16 19.78
C LYS A 579 9.78 8.55 19.31
N THR A 580 9.40 8.97 18.11
CA THR A 580 9.74 10.31 17.58
C THR A 580 8.90 11.40 18.25
N LEU A 581 7.58 11.22 18.35
CA LEU A 581 6.73 12.21 19.04
C LEU A 581 7.15 12.42 20.51
N MET A 582 7.64 11.37 21.17
CA MET A 582 8.17 11.42 22.52
C MET A 582 9.36 12.39 22.71
N THR A 583 10.15 12.64 21.67
CA THR A 583 11.26 13.61 21.72
C THR A 583 10.81 15.02 21.36
N GLU A 584 9.91 15.16 20.38
CA GLU A 584 9.58 16.46 19.79
C GLU A 584 8.43 17.20 20.50
N TRP A 585 7.57 16.50 21.25
CA TRP A 585 6.37 17.11 21.86
C TRP A 585 6.48 17.25 23.38
N PHE A 586 6.28 18.47 23.85
CA PHE A 586 6.04 18.75 25.27
C PHE A 586 4.54 18.92 25.52
N VAL A 587 3.96 18.02 26.31
CA VAL A 587 2.50 17.96 26.62
C VAL A 587 1.88 19.29 27.06
N LYS A 588 2.66 20.18 27.68
CA LYS A 588 2.22 21.53 28.11
C LYS A 588 1.88 22.47 26.94
N ASP A 589 2.41 22.20 25.74
CA ASP A 589 2.30 23.05 24.55
C ASP A 589 1.09 22.66 23.67
N GLY A 590 0.36 21.60 24.07
CA GLY A 590 -0.97 21.24 23.57
C GLY A 590 -0.99 20.13 22.52
N ASP A 591 -2.14 19.47 22.39
CA ASP A 591 -2.31 18.30 21.51
C ASP A 591 -2.20 18.63 20.02
N ASP A 592 -2.52 19.86 19.61
CA ASP A 592 -2.43 20.27 18.21
C ASP A 592 -0.96 20.40 17.73
N GLU A 593 -0.01 20.70 18.61
CA GLU A 593 1.43 20.64 18.30
C GLU A 593 1.85 19.19 17.98
N ALA A 594 1.42 18.22 18.80
CA ALA A 594 1.70 16.81 18.59
C ALA A 594 1.16 16.30 17.25
N LYS A 595 -0.10 16.66 16.94
CA LYS A 595 -0.76 16.32 15.68
C LYS A 595 -0.03 16.93 14.48
N GLY A 596 0.46 18.16 14.61
CA GLY A 596 1.28 18.81 13.60
C GLY A 596 2.63 18.11 13.35
N VAL A 597 3.30 17.62 14.39
CA VAL A 597 4.51 16.80 14.25
C VAL A 597 4.20 15.48 13.54
N ILE A 598 3.14 14.77 13.97
CA ILE A 598 2.69 13.51 13.34
C ILE A 598 2.43 13.71 11.84
N ASP A 599 1.59 14.68 11.47
CA ASP A 599 1.29 14.94 10.06
C ASP A 599 2.53 15.37 9.26
N THR A 600 3.46 16.13 9.85
CA THR A 600 4.68 16.52 9.13
C THR A 600 5.56 15.28 8.82
N ILE A 601 5.64 14.32 9.74
CA ILE A 601 6.33 13.03 9.50
C ILE A 601 5.62 12.23 8.38
N LEU A 602 4.30 12.13 8.44
CA LEU A 602 3.50 11.41 7.44
C LEU A 602 3.56 12.08 6.06
N ASN A 603 3.60 13.40 6.00
CA ASN A 603 3.80 14.15 4.75
C ASN A 603 5.19 13.90 4.16
N ARG A 604 6.24 13.83 5.00
CA ARG A 604 7.60 13.46 4.56
C ARG A 604 7.65 12.05 4.00
N LEU A 605 7.00 11.08 4.65
CA LEU A 605 6.85 9.71 4.11
C LEU A 605 6.13 9.73 2.75
N ALA A 606 4.96 10.38 2.67
CA ALA A 606 4.18 10.46 1.43
C ALA A 606 4.85 11.27 0.30
N SER A 607 5.87 12.06 0.61
CA SER A 607 6.70 12.80 -0.37
C SER A 607 7.81 11.96 -1.00
N GLU A 608 8.21 10.87 -0.34
CA GLU A 608 9.37 10.02 -0.64
C GLU A 608 10.72 10.78 -0.72
N HIS A 609 10.78 12.07 -0.37
CA HIS A 609 11.99 12.88 -0.51
C HIS A 609 13.07 12.54 0.53
N TRP A 610 12.67 12.12 1.74
CA TRP A 610 13.57 11.74 2.84
C TRP A 610 13.77 10.22 2.98
N GLY A 611 13.16 9.42 2.09
CA GLY A 611 13.17 7.95 2.12
C GLY A 611 11.78 7.35 1.94
N HIS A 612 11.69 6.02 1.96
CA HIS A 612 10.48 5.27 1.56
C HIS A 612 9.73 4.61 2.73
N ASN A 613 10.23 4.75 3.96
CA ASN A 613 9.63 4.22 5.19
C ASN A 613 9.81 5.23 6.35
N ILE A 614 9.15 5.02 7.51
CA ILE A 614 9.29 5.96 8.65
C ILE A 614 10.72 5.98 9.19
N SER A 615 11.42 4.83 9.23
CA SER A 615 12.79 4.74 9.73
C SER A 615 13.73 5.70 8.99
N ASP A 616 13.69 5.73 7.65
CA ASP A 616 14.46 6.67 6.84
C ASP A 616 14.16 8.12 7.21
N VAL A 617 12.86 8.47 7.30
CA VAL A 617 12.38 9.84 7.56
C VAL A 617 12.83 10.35 8.94
N VAL A 618 12.73 9.51 9.98
CA VAL A 618 13.04 9.93 11.36
C VAL A 618 14.53 9.82 11.71
N ASN A 619 15.25 8.91 11.04
CA ASN A 619 16.70 8.79 11.16
C ASN A 619 17.47 9.72 10.21
N TYR A 620 16.79 10.45 9.31
CA TYR A 620 17.46 11.41 8.43
C TYR A 620 18.20 12.47 9.25
N TRP A 621 19.47 12.71 8.88
CA TRP A 621 20.38 13.59 9.61
C TRP A 621 19.77 14.93 9.98
N ALA A 622 19.74 15.21 11.29
CA ALA A 622 19.26 16.43 11.91
C ALA A 622 17.81 16.84 11.59
N GLN A 623 16.94 15.93 11.11
CA GLN A 623 15.49 16.21 11.02
C GLN A 623 14.78 16.25 12.37
N PHE A 624 15.32 15.51 13.36
CA PHE A 624 14.82 15.40 14.72
C PHE A 624 16.04 15.46 15.64
N SER A 625 16.19 16.54 16.42
CA SER A 625 17.47 16.84 17.09
C SER A 625 17.87 15.81 18.14
N ASP A 626 16.88 15.11 18.69
CA ASP A 626 17.04 14.09 19.72
C ASP A 626 17.06 12.66 19.17
N VAL A 627 17.00 12.45 17.85
CA VAL A 627 17.11 11.11 17.22
C VAL A 627 18.51 10.91 16.61
N ASN A 628 18.79 11.58 15.49
CA ASN A 628 20.07 11.48 14.79
C ASN A 628 20.65 12.87 14.49
N SER A 629 21.48 13.39 15.40
CA SER A 629 22.11 14.69 15.24
C SER A 629 23.47 14.80 15.92
N LYS A 630 24.14 15.95 15.74
CA LYS A 630 25.35 16.33 16.48
C LYS A 630 25.19 16.25 18.02
N ASN A 631 23.96 16.39 18.52
CA ASN A 631 23.67 16.36 19.96
C ASN A 631 23.58 14.92 20.51
N THR A 632 23.23 13.95 19.66
CA THR A 632 22.95 12.57 20.08
C THR A 632 24.15 11.64 19.88
N ILE A 633 25.01 11.91 18.89
CA ILE A 633 26.24 11.14 18.64
C ILE A 633 27.12 10.98 19.90
N PRO A 634 27.38 12.04 20.72
CA PRO A 634 28.17 11.89 21.95
C PRO A 634 27.52 10.98 23.01
N LEU A 635 26.22 10.74 22.91
CA LEU A 635 25.45 9.84 23.78
C LEU A 635 25.37 8.42 23.20
N GLY A 636 26.07 8.13 22.09
CA GLY A 636 25.98 6.86 21.36
C GLY A 636 24.67 6.67 20.60
N ARG A 637 23.86 7.72 20.44
CA ARG A 637 22.54 7.66 19.78
C ARG A 637 22.55 8.29 18.40
N ASN A 638 22.13 7.54 17.40
CA ASN A 638 21.96 8.00 16.01
C ASN A 638 20.79 7.30 15.30
N ASP A 639 19.95 6.58 16.03
CA ASP A 639 18.81 5.84 15.50
C ASP A 639 17.60 5.89 16.45
N ILE A 640 16.40 5.95 15.88
CA ILE A 640 15.13 5.94 16.58
C ILE A 640 14.89 4.66 17.37
N ASP A 641 15.36 3.50 16.88
CA ASP A 641 15.14 2.21 17.53
C ASP A 641 15.98 2.09 18.82
N GLN A 642 16.95 2.98 19.05
CA GLN A 642 17.69 3.09 20.32
C GLN A 642 16.91 3.84 21.42
N LEU A 643 15.84 4.57 21.10
CA LEU A 643 14.98 5.19 22.11
C LEU A 643 14.13 4.11 22.77
N SER A 644 14.10 4.10 24.11
CA SER A 644 13.38 3.07 24.86
C SER A 644 11.90 3.40 25.05
N VAL A 645 11.03 2.39 24.92
CA VAL A 645 9.60 2.48 25.27
C VAL A 645 9.32 2.60 26.78
N ASP A 646 10.32 2.34 27.63
CA ASP A 646 10.24 2.52 29.08
C ASP A 646 10.46 3.97 29.53
N ASP A 647 10.79 4.89 28.60
CA ASP A 647 10.86 6.33 28.91
C ASP A 647 9.49 6.83 29.41
N PRO A 648 9.41 7.53 30.57
CA PRO A 648 8.14 8.00 31.14
C PRO A 648 7.29 8.87 30.20
N ARG A 649 7.90 9.50 29.18
CA ARG A 649 7.22 10.28 28.14
C ARG A 649 6.52 9.40 27.10
N PHE A 650 7.06 8.21 26.82
CA PHE A 650 6.58 7.32 25.75
C PHE A 650 5.09 7.03 25.86
N ALA A 651 4.60 6.75 27.06
CA ALA A 651 3.20 6.37 27.25
C ALA A 651 2.18 7.48 26.93
N LYS A 652 2.58 8.76 26.91
CA LYS A 652 1.72 9.87 26.45
C LYS A 652 1.80 10.04 24.93
N ALA A 653 3.00 9.92 24.35
CA ALA A 653 3.20 9.93 22.91
C ALA A 653 2.48 8.74 22.23
N SER A 654 2.58 7.53 22.81
CA SER A 654 1.90 6.32 22.35
C SER A 654 0.40 6.54 22.20
N LYS A 655 -0.25 7.04 23.27
CA LYS A 655 -1.67 7.35 23.27
C LYS A 655 -2.05 8.40 22.20
N MET A 656 -1.30 9.50 22.11
CA MET A 656 -1.58 10.58 21.15
C MET A 656 -1.44 10.10 19.69
N VAL A 657 -0.42 9.29 19.38
CA VAL A 657 -0.26 8.69 18.05
C VAL A 657 -1.40 7.73 17.73
N ASP A 658 -1.77 6.83 18.64
CA ASP A 658 -2.84 5.86 18.41
C ASP A 658 -4.20 6.56 18.17
N GLU A 659 -4.57 7.48 19.05
CA GLU A 659 -5.83 8.25 18.92
C GLU A 659 -5.86 9.08 17.63
N TYR A 660 -4.74 9.72 17.25
CA TYR A 660 -4.72 10.58 16.07
C TYR A 660 -4.57 9.81 14.76
N LEU A 661 -3.84 8.70 14.72
CA LEU A 661 -3.78 7.85 13.53
C LEU A 661 -5.15 7.25 13.21
N LEU A 662 -5.91 6.81 14.22
CA LEU A 662 -7.30 6.36 14.02
C LEU A 662 -8.18 7.46 13.43
N GLN A 663 -8.09 8.70 13.96
CA GLN A 663 -8.79 9.86 13.41
C GLN A 663 -8.39 10.17 11.96
N ARG A 664 -7.10 10.10 11.63
CA ARG A 664 -6.59 10.36 10.27
C ARG A 664 -6.97 9.26 9.29
N ALA A 665 -7.00 8.00 9.72
CA ALA A 665 -7.46 6.86 8.94
C ALA A 665 -8.98 6.91 8.68
N SER A 666 -9.78 7.46 9.61
CA SER A 666 -11.21 7.72 9.42
C SER A 666 -11.52 8.98 8.60
N GLY A 667 -10.50 9.63 8.00
CA GLY A 667 -10.67 10.74 7.07
C GLY A 667 -10.54 12.15 7.68
N THR A 668 -10.19 12.28 8.97
CA THR A 668 -9.86 13.59 9.56
C THR A 668 -8.75 14.25 8.75
N PRO A 669 -8.85 15.54 8.36
CA PRO A 669 -7.79 16.23 7.65
C PRO A 669 -6.49 16.39 8.47
N SER A 670 -5.37 16.54 7.77
CA SER A 670 -4.09 16.94 8.38
C SER A 670 -4.20 18.31 9.05
N LYS A 671 -3.64 18.45 10.25
CA LYS A 671 -3.53 19.72 10.98
C LYS A 671 -2.58 20.72 10.33
N VAL A 672 -1.68 20.27 9.45
CA VAL A 672 -0.68 21.10 8.76
C VAL A 672 -0.86 21.14 7.24
N GLY A 673 -1.93 20.52 6.72
CA GLY A 673 -2.06 20.24 5.29
C GLY A 673 -0.98 19.27 4.81
N ASP A 674 -0.42 19.52 3.64
CA ASP A 674 0.67 18.74 3.01
C ASP A 674 2.06 19.35 3.26
N ASN A 675 2.22 20.15 4.32
CA ASN A 675 3.47 20.81 4.68
C ASN A 675 4.56 19.85 5.19
N LEU A 676 5.82 20.14 4.84
CA LEU A 676 6.97 19.22 5.03
C LEU A 676 7.95 19.64 6.12
N ASN A 677 7.84 20.87 6.63
CA ASN A 677 8.77 21.45 7.57
C ASN A 677 8.04 21.98 8.80
N TYR A 678 8.72 21.90 9.94
CA TYR A 678 8.36 22.61 11.16
C TYR A 678 9.62 22.99 11.93
N ALA A 679 9.52 24.00 12.79
CA ALA A 679 10.58 24.37 13.72
C ALA A 679 10.05 25.19 14.90
N ASN A 680 10.83 25.26 15.98
CA ASN A 680 10.55 26.12 17.12
C ASN A 680 11.46 27.38 17.09
N PRO A 681 10.91 28.59 16.80
CA PRO A 681 11.71 29.80 16.73
C PRO A 681 12.29 30.23 18.09
N LYS A 682 11.74 29.76 19.23
CA LYS A 682 12.22 30.15 20.57
C LYS A 682 13.57 29.53 20.95
N VAL A 683 13.96 28.44 20.28
CA VAL A 683 15.20 27.69 20.54
C VAL A 683 16.13 27.63 19.31
N SER A 684 15.79 28.38 18.26
CA SER A 684 16.55 28.44 17.01
C SER A 684 17.51 29.63 16.98
N ASP A 685 18.67 29.45 16.35
CA ASP A 685 19.63 30.54 16.15
C ASP A 685 19.17 31.56 15.08
N ALA A 686 19.87 32.70 15.00
CA ALA A 686 19.53 33.79 14.10
C ALA A 686 19.61 33.42 12.61
N ALA A 687 20.40 32.43 12.21
CA ALA A 687 20.46 31.96 10.83
C ALA A 687 19.22 31.12 10.50
N ASN A 688 18.85 30.20 11.40
CA ASN A 688 17.65 29.39 11.30
C ASN A 688 16.37 30.25 11.31
N LEU A 689 16.29 31.33 12.09
CA LEU A 689 15.14 32.23 12.09
C LEU A 689 14.81 32.82 10.70
N VAL A 690 15.81 33.06 9.83
CA VAL A 690 15.59 33.54 8.45
C VAL A 690 14.86 32.48 7.60
N TRP A 691 15.13 31.21 7.85
CA TRP A 691 14.45 30.07 7.20
C TRP A 691 13.07 29.83 7.82
N ILE A 692 12.94 29.88 9.15
CA ILE A 692 11.66 29.67 9.88
C ILE A 692 10.61 30.73 9.50
N ASN A 693 11.03 31.98 9.30
CA ASN A 693 10.14 33.07 8.89
C ASN A 693 9.53 32.89 7.49
N LYS A 694 10.04 31.96 6.67
CA LYS A 694 9.47 31.58 5.37
C LYS A 694 8.42 30.47 5.46
N LEU A 695 8.25 29.83 6.61
CA LEU A 695 7.29 28.73 6.77
C LEU A 695 5.85 29.28 6.74
N ASP A 696 5.12 28.89 5.71
CA ASP A 696 3.79 29.35 5.27
C ASP A 696 2.59 28.61 5.89
N GLY A 697 2.86 27.64 6.77
CA GLY A 697 1.85 26.80 7.43
C GLY A 697 1.42 27.29 8.82
N PRO A 698 0.55 26.51 9.49
CA PRO A 698 -0.04 26.90 10.77
C PRO A 698 1.00 26.98 11.91
N ARG A 699 0.63 27.70 12.96
CA ARG A 699 1.39 27.81 14.21
C ARG A 699 0.68 26.98 15.28
N LEU A 700 1.30 25.89 15.72
CA LEU A 700 0.70 24.90 16.62
C LEU A 700 1.60 24.79 17.84
N GLY A 701 1.14 25.27 19.00
CA GLY A 701 1.96 25.40 20.20
C GLY A 701 3.17 26.33 19.97
N GLN A 702 4.38 25.78 20.12
CA GLN A 702 5.65 26.42 19.80
C GLN A 702 6.10 26.18 18.35
N HIS A 703 5.50 25.21 17.64
CA HIS A 703 5.92 24.83 16.30
C HIS A 703 5.31 25.70 15.19
N TRP A 704 6.19 26.17 14.32
CA TRP A 704 5.88 26.92 13.12
C TRP A 704 6.00 25.95 11.95
N HIS A 705 4.88 25.52 11.37
CA HIS A 705 4.84 24.59 10.23
C HIS A 705 4.86 25.37 8.91
N GLY A 706 5.23 24.69 7.82
CA GLY A 706 5.20 25.23 6.45
C GLY A 706 6.03 24.38 5.48
N THR A 707 6.28 24.91 4.29
CA THR A 707 7.17 24.30 3.30
C THR A 707 8.07 25.36 2.67
N THR A 708 9.38 25.13 2.67
CA THR A 708 10.33 26.06 2.03
C THR A 708 10.31 25.96 0.51
N ASP A 709 10.70 27.04 -0.18
CA ASP A 709 10.67 27.16 -1.66
C ASP A 709 11.27 25.95 -2.39
N GLU A 710 12.39 25.42 -1.86
CA GLU A 710 13.10 24.25 -2.37
C GLU A 710 12.29 22.93 -2.26
N ASN A 711 11.40 22.86 -1.27
CA ASN A 711 10.60 21.69 -0.90
C ASN A 711 9.17 21.72 -1.46
N GLN A 712 8.70 22.87 -1.98
CA GLN A 712 7.32 23.00 -2.52
C GLN A 712 6.98 21.94 -3.58
N ARG A 713 7.97 21.52 -4.38
CA ARG A 713 7.82 20.46 -5.41
C ARG A 713 7.62 19.04 -4.86
N TYR A 714 7.88 18.81 -3.57
CA TYR A 714 7.77 17.51 -2.91
C TYR A 714 6.48 17.37 -2.09
N ARG A 715 5.64 18.40 -2.02
CA ARG A 715 4.38 18.35 -1.25
C ARG A 715 3.52 17.18 -1.76
N PRO A 716 3.13 16.22 -0.90
CA PRO A 716 2.50 14.99 -1.34
C PRO A 716 1.07 15.17 -1.86
N GLY A 717 0.43 16.31 -1.55
CA GLY A 717 -1.00 16.52 -1.68
C GLY A 717 -1.79 15.77 -0.60
N LYS A 718 -3.08 15.56 -0.83
CA LYS A 718 -3.93 14.76 0.07
C LYS A 718 -3.68 13.27 -0.16
N PHE A 719 -3.50 12.51 0.91
CA PHE A 719 -3.37 11.05 0.90
C PHE A 719 -4.20 10.41 2.02
N ARG A 720 -4.56 9.13 1.82
CA ARG A 720 -5.16 8.27 2.84
C ARG A 720 -4.08 7.57 3.67
N ILE A 721 -4.37 7.29 4.94
CA ILE A 721 -3.55 6.41 5.79
C ILE A 721 -4.26 5.07 5.94
N ASN A 722 -3.54 3.99 5.65
CA ASN A 722 -3.98 2.62 5.88
C ASN A 722 -3.21 2.05 7.08
N LEU A 723 -3.94 1.65 8.12
CA LEU A 723 -3.38 1.12 9.36
C LEU A 723 -3.42 -0.42 9.39
N PRO A 724 -2.49 -1.09 10.11
CA PRO A 724 -2.47 -2.54 10.22
C PRO A 724 -3.59 -3.00 11.16
N LYS A 725 -4.60 -3.69 10.61
CA LYS A 725 -5.84 -4.04 11.33
C LYS A 725 -5.59 -4.82 12.63
N ASP A 726 -4.61 -5.72 12.65
CA ASP A 726 -4.33 -6.53 13.83
C ASP A 726 -3.58 -5.75 14.94
N TYR A 727 -2.94 -4.61 14.61
CA TYR A 727 -2.31 -3.71 15.59
C TYR A 727 -3.34 -2.86 16.34
N TYR A 728 -4.45 -2.51 15.68
CA TYR A 728 -5.59 -1.79 16.26
C TYR A 728 -6.84 -2.70 16.28
N PRO A 729 -6.87 -3.76 17.10
CA PRO A 729 -7.98 -4.72 17.10
C PRO A 729 -9.33 -4.12 17.55
N LEU A 730 -9.34 -2.93 18.14
CA LEU A 730 -10.51 -2.18 18.59
C LEU A 730 -11.07 -1.19 17.53
N ALA A 731 -10.57 -1.23 16.28
CA ALA A 731 -10.98 -0.34 15.19
C ALA A 731 -12.03 -0.95 14.23
N ASN A 732 -12.77 -1.96 14.70
CA ASN A 732 -13.93 -2.56 14.02
C ASN A 732 -15.19 -2.29 14.85
#